data_AF-A0A1H9G7X6-F1
#
_entry.id   AF-A0A1H9G7X6-F1
#
_cell.length_a   1.000
_cell.length_b   1.000
_cell.length_c   1.000
_cell.angle_alpha   90.00
_cell.angle_beta   90.00
_cell.angle_gamma   90.00
#
_symmetry.space_group_name_H-M   'P 1'
#
loop_
_entity.id
_entity.type
_entity.pdbx_description
1 polymer ?
#
loop_
_entity_poly.entity_id
_entity_poly.type
_entity_poly.pdbx_seq_one_letter_code
_entity_poly.pdbx_strand_id
1 'polypeptide(L)'
;MIGITSVNLTAQTTYPVGIFAKITDTQTKTSLAFHTYLDELKSKPEVISAQPAFPGAQSVALQETMFIKLQGSANYAVFGENLKASGHFEEVTIEYVPALTCDPSSQSCPDPSTTLEPSECSSPVNFNDPGTQCTRHIERMELPCAWTESNGSSDVVVGVVDVYFDNSHPDLTGKFLSISGDCREESATSSHGYATSGGVAAIRNNGMHVAGAGGETKLRGYCVGGGDCGLLPTTSLNTLAWEAYLDGVDVINISYSSNSWNREMIAEIVEGGTTVVVAARGDSHQEIADIDGVINVGQLTESGNYQRYDGGTPDENLDIAVPILNLHRLTSPLVDFSGYGSGNTSMAAPYVAGTIALMRAEAPCIPPAIIEKILKETSNNIPNADEPSDQYYAELNGAGALNAYQAVLAAKSFQSETLLVGPNETVIIENDVRSFKKVEVDPLGKLVIINSQIFMDEPDPSSHKTGFFTVKRGAKLIFKRSTVTAACRNGMWGGIRVWGNNDREQPDVWATVGEDEVLDYNVPVTTDDAGMVLFDIGTKITRAKRVVGTRSDAVPYAIQVDRRGGLVAGKGATFIDNGRVGEFLQYPRPSGGYAFANKSRFVLCNFKETSEETEKGIGFTIWDTDGITFDHCTFREFDHESIVAFDAKINITSGNVFFKSEEYTTGNRSRIISAVSTYPFSGGLNIGGVNNDPNIFNYAARRGAMIHSYGQNSFDATIVTECEFNSKYVGEGSISATGIYLEGPADYNISSNSFNSTANRIVGTITGRAFDTGVALNNTGVNELFSFSRISCNDMDDFYTGVRTSSNNSFVEILSNDFQEANRAIRISGTVNEKQGSEGRPAGNCFDSTVDTRISTTGTVSPFRYYIDETLTMPCEMPETSTVFEIKETPNNENNCNQNRPPLPNPGSKEGIKQARSNAFANLSANPTNEQYQDEYQEANEAYGHFFRGMIKSKLLEGEVNQAINYALEINAKEFPYELFGTYMQLGRYNDAEALLNATSLTDKKTLDFKAIQEINLEYLRDTNTYVLSPKNFELLDAISLEGTANSGYAKGLMLLTADRRYSVPELEEDVPKIASVVTEETEQVLVYPNPSNNTLFVELPNSLLEEGKEATIQIISVVGRVVHEEKLYNFYSRHSIGLNNIEAGTYFLRILPQGKPQCVKKITIIK
;
A
#
# COMPACT_ATOMS: atom_id res chain seq x y z
N MET A 1 26.45 -62.42 -17.20
CA MET A 1 27.08 -61.40 -18.08
C MET A 1 26.26 -61.28 -19.35
N ILE A 2 25.32 -60.34 -19.37
CA ILE A 2 24.75 -59.77 -20.59
C ILE A 2 24.92 -58.27 -20.40
N GLY A 3 25.63 -57.65 -21.33
CA GLY A 3 26.19 -56.31 -21.21
C GLY A 3 25.12 -55.23 -21.21
N ILE A 4 25.30 -54.29 -20.29
CA ILE A 4 24.67 -52.98 -20.31
C ILE A 4 25.53 -52.14 -21.25
N THR A 5 25.06 -51.91 -22.47
CA THR A 5 25.61 -50.84 -23.30
C THR A 5 25.08 -49.52 -22.77
N SER A 6 25.99 -48.72 -22.24
CA SER A 6 25.85 -47.30 -21.93
C SER A 6 25.06 -46.57 -23.01
N VAL A 7 23.92 -45.99 -22.64
CA VAL A 7 23.37 -44.86 -23.38
C VAL A 7 24.13 -43.63 -22.91
N ASN A 8 25.03 -43.11 -23.74
CA ASN A 8 25.57 -41.76 -23.58
C ASN A 8 24.44 -40.77 -23.90
N LEU A 9 23.77 -40.24 -22.89
CA LEU A 9 22.96 -39.03 -23.01
C LEU A 9 23.89 -37.82 -22.85
N THR A 10 24.55 -37.43 -23.94
CA THR A 10 25.28 -36.15 -23.98
C THR A 10 24.34 -35.04 -24.48
N ALA A 11 24.17 -34.02 -23.63
CA ALA A 11 23.43 -32.76 -23.80
C ALA A 11 21.89 -32.83 -23.75
N GLN A 12 21.31 -32.25 -22.70
CA GLN A 12 19.90 -31.85 -22.69
C GLN A 12 19.67 -30.80 -23.78
N THR A 13 18.63 -31.00 -24.58
CA THR A 13 18.13 -29.92 -25.44
C THR A 13 17.14 -29.11 -24.60
N THR A 14 17.42 -27.82 -24.41
CA THR A 14 16.48 -26.87 -23.80
C THR A 14 15.63 -26.22 -24.88
N TYR A 15 14.41 -25.84 -24.53
CA TYR A 15 13.47 -25.26 -25.49
C TYR A 15 12.87 -23.97 -24.94
N PRO A 16 12.76 -22.91 -25.77
CA PRO A 16 12.14 -21.67 -25.34
C PRO A 16 10.63 -21.88 -25.21
N VAL A 17 10.06 -21.46 -24.07
CA VAL A 17 8.62 -21.58 -23.79
C VAL A 17 7.90 -20.24 -23.75
N GLY A 18 8.66 -19.15 -23.62
CA GLY A 18 8.14 -17.80 -23.49
C GLY A 18 9.25 -16.76 -23.38
N ILE A 19 8.86 -15.49 -23.44
CA ILE A 19 9.73 -14.34 -23.24
C ILE A 19 9.17 -13.53 -22.09
N PHE A 20 9.99 -13.28 -21.08
CA PHE A 20 9.75 -12.24 -20.08
C PHE A 20 10.36 -10.94 -20.59
N ALA A 21 9.55 -9.89 -20.70
CA ALA A 21 10.00 -8.58 -21.14
C ALA A 21 9.58 -7.55 -20.09
N LYS A 22 10.58 -6.94 -19.44
CA LYS A 22 10.39 -5.90 -18.43
C LYS A 22 10.27 -4.54 -19.11
N ILE A 23 9.15 -3.87 -18.87
CA ILE A 23 8.87 -2.54 -19.40
C ILE A 23 9.86 -1.55 -18.78
N THR A 24 10.36 -0.59 -19.57
CA THR A 24 11.41 0.36 -19.16
C THR A 24 11.08 1.10 -17.85
N ASP A 25 9.83 1.53 -17.69
CA ASP A 25 9.34 2.19 -16.48
C ASP A 25 7.81 2.29 -16.47
N THR A 26 7.26 2.77 -15.34
CA THR A 26 5.82 2.95 -15.14
C THR A 26 5.21 3.97 -16.13
N GLN A 27 5.96 5.01 -16.53
CA GLN A 27 5.47 6.01 -17.49
C GLN A 27 5.29 5.37 -18.87
N THR A 28 6.26 4.57 -19.30
CA THR A 28 6.23 3.80 -20.55
C THR A 28 5.05 2.84 -20.53
N LYS A 29 4.88 2.05 -19.46
CA LYS A 29 3.77 1.10 -19.30
C LYS A 29 2.40 1.74 -19.50
N THR A 30 2.24 2.99 -19.09
CA THR A 30 0.97 3.72 -19.12
C THR A 30 0.81 4.63 -20.35
N SER A 31 1.84 4.71 -21.20
CA SER A 31 1.86 5.57 -22.39
C SER A 31 0.98 5.02 -23.52
N LEU A 32 0.34 5.92 -24.27
CA LEU A 32 -0.43 5.55 -25.46
C LEU A 32 0.45 4.88 -26.53
N ALA A 33 1.71 5.30 -26.64
CA ALA A 33 2.67 4.72 -27.57
C ALA A 33 2.93 3.24 -27.27
N PHE A 34 3.14 2.90 -25.99
CA PHE A 34 3.31 1.52 -25.55
C PHE A 34 2.05 0.68 -25.75
N HIS A 35 0.87 1.21 -25.41
CA HIS A 35 -0.40 0.49 -25.64
C HIS A 35 -0.63 0.21 -27.13
N THR A 36 -0.37 1.19 -28.00
CA THR A 36 -0.42 1.02 -29.46
C THR A 36 0.56 -0.07 -29.92
N TYR A 37 1.81 -0.01 -29.44
CA TYR A 37 2.83 -1.03 -29.72
C TYR A 37 2.37 -2.43 -29.25
N LEU A 38 1.75 -2.52 -28.08
CA LEU A 38 1.29 -3.79 -27.52
C LEU A 38 0.14 -4.39 -28.33
N ASP A 39 -0.78 -3.58 -28.84
CA ASP A 39 -1.85 -4.03 -29.73
C ASP A 39 -1.29 -4.51 -31.08
N GLU A 40 -0.33 -3.78 -31.64
CA GLU A 40 0.41 -4.22 -32.83
C GLU A 40 1.15 -5.55 -32.57
N LEU A 41 1.80 -5.68 -31.41
CA LEU A 41 2.50 -6.88 -31.00
C LEU A 41 1.56 -8.09 -30.94
N LYS A 42 0.40 -7.93 -30.28
CA LYS A 42 -0.64 -8.98 -30.16
C LYS A 42 -1.25 -9.38 -31.52
N SER A 43 -1.24 -8.48 -32.50
CA SER A 43 -1.73 -8.76 -33.85
C SER A 43 -0.77 -9.59 -34.71
N LYS A 44 0.51 -9.73 -34.30
CA LYS A 44 1.50 -10.49 -35.06
C LYS A 44 1.14 -11.98 -35.08
N PRO A 45 1.17 -12.66 -36.24
CA PRO A 45 0.76 -14.06 -36.36
C PRO A 45 1.64 -15.02 -35.54
N GLU A 46 2.88 -14.62 -35.22
CA GLU A 46 3.83 -15.40 -34.44
C GLU A 46 3.56 -15.33 -32.93
N VAL A 47 2.76 -14.37 -32.45
CA VAL A 47 2.44 -14.15 -31.03
C VAL A 47 1.15 -14.89 -30.68
N ILE A 48 1.24 -15.82 -29.72
CA ILE A 48 0.07 -16.53 -29.16
C ILE A 48 -0.60 -15.66 -28.11
N SER A 49 0.20 -15.07 -27.20
CA SER A 49 -0.30 -14.22 -26.13
C SER A 49 0.77 -13.24 -25.68
N ALA A 50 0.36 -12.06 -25.24
CA ALA A 50 1.19 -11.09 -24.55
C ALA A 50 0.37 -10.51 -23.39
N GLN A 51 0.74 -10.89 -22.16
CA GLN A 51 -0.03 -10.59 -20.95
C GLN A 51 0.92 -10.26 -19.79
N PRO A 52 0.44 -9.63 -18.69
CA PRO A 52 1.23 -9.50 -17.48
C PRO A 52 1.78 -10.85 -17.04
N ALA A 53 3.08 -10.92 -16.75
CA ALA A 53 3.76 -12.16 -16.39
C ALA A 53 3.31 -12.67 -15.01
N PHE A 54 3.18 -11.74 -14.07
CA PHE A 54 2.92 -12.02 -12.67
C PHE A 54 1.71 -11.20 -12.22
N PRO A 55 0.48 -11.62 -12.58
CA PRO A 55 -0.73 -10.94 -12.14
C PRO A 55 -0.82 -10.98 -10.62
N GLY A 56 -1.21 -9.87 -10.00
CA GLY A 56 -1.27 -9.75 -8.53
C GLY A 56 0.09 -9.58 -7.84
N ALA A 57 1.18 -9.37 -8.59
CA ALA A 57 2.49 -9.14 -8.00
C ALA A 57 2.59 -7.80 -7.27
N GLN A 58 3.33 -7.82 -6.17
CA GLN A 58 3.52 -6.73 -5.23
C GLN A 58 4.75 -5.90 -5.53
N SER A 59 5.79 -6.42 -6.17
CA SER A 59 6.92 -5.61 -6.61
C SER A 59 6.62 -4.86 -7.92
N VAL A 60 7.13 -3.63 -8.05
CA VAL A 60 6.96 -2.83 -9.28
C VAL A 60 7.59 -3.52 -10.49
N ALA A 61 8.78 -4.11 -10.30
CA ALA A 61 9.49 -4.85 -11.34
C ALA A 61 8.65 -6.01 -11.92
N LEU A 62 7.99 -6.80 -11.08
CA LEU A 62 7.13 -7.89 -11.54
C LEU A 62 5.84 -7.36 -12.17
N GLN A 63 5.24 -6.29 -11.63
CA GLN A 63 4.09 -5.61 -12.24
C GLN A 63 4.42 -5.07 -13.65
N GLU A 64 5.67 -4.72 -13.91
CA GLU A 64 6.17 -4.21 -15.18
C GLU A 64 6.72 -5.32 -16.09
N THR A 65 6.64 -6.58 -15.68
CA THR A 65 7.08 -7.70 -16.51
C THR A 65 5.92 -8.31 -17.28
N MET A 66 6.10 -8.44 -18.59
CA MET A 66 5.15 -9.08 -19.50
C MET A 66 5.64 -10.48 -19.87
N PHE A 67 4.73 -11.45 -19.94
CA PHE A 67 4.99 -12.76 -20.52
C PHE A 67 4.41 -12.84 -21.93
N ILE A 68 5.30 -13.08 -22.89
CA ILE A 68 4.97 -13.17 -24.31
C ILE A 68 5.22 -14.61 -24.77
N LYS A 69 4.15 -15.28 -25.19
CA LYS A 69 4.20 -16.63 -25.75
C LYS A 69 4.18 -16.56 -27.27
N LEU A 70 5.12 -17.22 -27.92
CA LEU A 70 5.18 -17.31 -29.38
C LEU A 70 4.79 -18.70 -29.86
N GLN A 71 4.44 -18.81 -31.15
CA GLN A 71 4.26 -20.10 -31.80
C GLN A 71 5.56 -20.92 -31.76
N GLY A 72 5.44 -22.25 -31.64
CA GLY A 72 6.59 -23.14 -31.50
C GLY A 72 7.58 -23.14 -32.68
N SER A 73 7.20 -22.59 -33.83
CA SER A 73 8.07 -22.40 -35.00
C SER A 73 8.75 -21.03 -35.07
N ALA A 74 8.45 -20.11 -34.15
CA ALA A 74 9.00 -18.75 -34.14
C ALA A 74 10.46 -18.73 -33.65
N ASN A 75 11.23 -17.73 -34.11
CA ASN A 75 12.61 -17.53 -33.65
C ASN A 75 12.62 -16.59 -32.44
N TYR A 76 12.56 -17.17 -31.24
CA TYR A 76 12.53 -16.44 -29.97
C TYR A 76 13.69 -15.45 -29.79
N ALA A 77 14.90 -15.81 -30.23
CA ALA A 77 16.07 -14.94 -30.11
C ALA A 77 15.93 -13.67 -30.96
N VAL A 78 15.56 -13.82 -32.23
CA VAL A 78 15.32 -12.66 -33.12
C VAL A 78 14.15 -11.83 -32.64
N PHE A 79 13.09 -12.47 -32.14
CA PHE A 79 11.94 -11.75 -31.59
C PHE A 79 12.32 -10.94 -30.33
N GLY A 80 13.12 -11.51 -29.44
CA GLY A 80 13.61 -10.84 -28.24
C GLY A 80 14.47 -9.61 -28.55
N GLU A 81 15.38 -9.70 -29.51
CA GLU A 81 16.18 -8.55 -29.97
C GLU A 81 15.29 -7.43 -30.53
N ASN A 82 14.22 -7.77 -31.27
CA ASN A 82 13.27 -6.78 -31.78
C ASN A 82 12.45 -6.13 -30.66
N LEU A 83 12.10 -6.87 -29.60
CA LEU A 83 11.44 -6.29 -28.42
C LEU A 83 12.38 -5.27 -27.75
N LYS A 84 13.65 -5.64 -27.54
CA LYS A 84 14.65 -4.76 -26.93
C LYS A 84 14.91 -3.51 -27.77
N ALA A 85 14.99 -3.66 -29.10
CA ALA A 85 15.20 -2.55 -30.03
C ALA A 85 14.02 -1.57 -30.11
N SER A 86 12.83 -1.92 -29.58
CA SER A 86 11.67 -1.03 -29.57
C SER A 86 11.81 0.16 -28.62
N GLY A 87 12.70 0.09 -27.62
CA GLY A 87 12.85 1.10 -26.57
C GLY A 87 11.79 1.03 -25.46
N HIS A 88 10.80 0.14 -25.58
CA HIS A 88 9.75 -0.04 -24.56
C HIS A 88 10.10 -1.04 -23.46
N PHE A 89 11.12 -1.87 -23.67
CA PHE A 89 11.56 -2.88 -22.71
C PHE A 89 13.04 -2.70 -22.41
N GLU A 90 13.38 -2.66 -21.12
CA GLU A 90 14.76 -2.54 -20.66
C GLU A 90 15.46 -3.90 -20.53
N GLU A 91 14.69 -4.94 -20.21
CA GLU A 91 15.17 -6.31 -20.04
C GLU A 91 14.27 -7.28 -20.80
N VAL A 92 14.89 -8.20 -21.54
CA VAL A 92 14.19 -9.23 -22.32
C VAL A 92 14.91 -10.55 -22.11
N THR A 93 14.25 -11.48 -21.43
CA THR A 93 14.80 -12.77 -21.03
C THR A 93 13.94 -13.87 -21.62
N ILE A 94 14.57 -14.78 -22.36
CA ILE A 94 13.89 -15.95 -22.93
C ILE A 94 13.96 -17.04 -21.88
N GLU A 95 12.80 -17.54 -21.47
CA GLU A 95 12.75 -18.67 -20.56
C GLU A 95 12.92 -19.97 -21.33
N TYR A 96 13.86 -20.77 -20.84
CA TYR A 96 14.10 -22.11 -21.35
C TYR A 96 13.67 -23.15 -20.32
N VAL A 97 12.97 -24.17 -20.81
CA VAL A 97 12.64 -25.35 -19.99
C VAL A 97 13.34 -26.56 -20.60
N PRO A 98 14.01 -27.40 -19.78
CA PRO A 98 14.65 -28.60 -20.30
C PRO A 98 13.61 -29.66 -20.69
N ALA A 99 13.89 -30.42 -21.74
CA ALA A 99 13.15 -31.66 -21.99
C ALA A 99 13.54 -32.75 -20.97
N LEU A 100 12.53 -33.46 -20.48
CA LEU A 100 12.71 -34.59 -19.57
C LEU A 100 12.98 -35.88 -20.36
N THR A 101 13.87 -36.74 -19.85
CA THR A 101 14.10 -38.10 -20.35
C THR A 101 13.89 -39.06 -19.20
N CYS A 102 12.87 -39.90 -19.30
CA CYS A 102 12.55 -40.93 -18.32
C CYS A 102 12.80 -42.30 -18.95
N ASP A 103 13.58 -43.16 -18.31
CA ASP A 103 13.67 -44.58 -18.66
C ASP A 103 12.86 -45.39 -17.63
N PRO A 104 11.61 -45.77 -17.94
CA PRO A 104 10.86 -46.68 -17.10
C PRO A 104 11.39 -48.10 -17.32
N SER A 105 12.46 -48.45 -16.61
CA SER A 105 12.80 -49.85 -16.40
C SER A 105 12.11 -50.33 -15.13
N SER A 106 11.18 -51.27 -15.28
CA SER A 106 10.67 -52.04 -14.15
C SER A 106 11.67 -53.15 -13.84
N GLN A 107 12.24 -53.11 -12.63
CA GLN A 107 13.00 -54.24 -12.09
C GLN A 107 12.19 -54.93 -11.00
N SER A 108 12.52 -56.19 -10.71
CA SER A 108 11.90 -56.91 -9.59
C SER A 108 12.32 -56.30 -8.26
N CYS A 109 11.36 -56.05 -7.37
CA CYS A 109 11.58 -55.65 -5.98
C CYS A 109 12.70 -56.50 -5.34
N PRO A 110 13.87 -55.91 -5.04
CA PRO A 110 14.93 -56.63 -4.34
C PRO A 110 14.55 -56.83 -2.87
N ASP A 111 15.08 -57.88 -2.25
CA ASP A 111 15.00 -58.04 -0.79
C ASP A 111 15.92 -56.97 -0.15
N PRO A 112 15.42 -56.08 0.74
CA PRO A 112 16.22 -55.00 1.31
C PRO A 112 17.42 -55.56 2.11
N SER A 113 18.59 -55.60 1.47
CA SER A 113 19.79 -56.29 1.97
C SER A 113 20.77 -55.39 2.75
N THR A 114 20.27 -54.47 3.58
CA THR A 114 21.11 -53.63 4.44
C THR A 114 20.66 -53.67 5.91
N THR A 115 21.62 -53.63 6.83
CA THR A 115 21.36 -53.39 8.25
C THR A 115 20.90 -51.95 8.43
N LEU A 116 19.66 -51.77 8.88
CA LEU A 116 19.14 -50.48 9.30
C LEU A 116 19.67 -50.14 10.70
N GLU A 117 20.02 -48.88 10.90
CA GLU A 117 20.19 -48.36 12.26
C GLU A 117 18.85 -48.45 13.00
N PRO A 118 18.86 -48.65 14.33
CA PRO A 118 17.64 -48.60 15.12
C PRO A 118 16.97 -47.23 14.97
N SER A 119 15.66 -47.22 14.67
CA SER A 119 14.87 -45.98 14.61
C SER A 119 15.00 -45.17 15.89
N GLU A 120 14.98 -43.85 15.76
CA GLU A 120 15.25 -42.95 16.88
C GLU A 120 14.10 -42.89 17.90
N CYS A 121 12.87 -43.15 17.46
CA CYS A 121 11.70 -43.21 18.33
C CYS A 121 11.43 -44.63 18.86
N SER A 122 10.84 -44.71 20.04
CA SER A 122 10.58 -46.00 20.71
C SER A 122 9.46 -46.85 20.09
N SER A 123 8.62 -46.28 19.21
CA SER A 123 7.47 -46.94 18.62
C SER A 123 7.14 -46.33 17.25
N PRO A 124 7.96 -46.59 16.21
CA PRO A 124 7.71 -46.08 14.86
C PRO A 124 6.35 -46.54 14.32
N VAL A 125 5.69 -45.68 13.55
CA VAL A 125 4.42 -46.00 12.89
C VAL A 125 4.63 -47.11 11.86
N ASN A 126 3.87 -48.19 11.98
CA ASN A 126 3.88 -49.25 10.97
C ASN A 126 3.23 -48.76 9.66
N PHE A 127 3.78 -49.20 8.53
CA PHE A 127 3.24 -49.01 7.19
C PHE A 127 3.11 -50.37 6.48
N ASN A 128 2.04 -50.57 5.69
CA ASN A 128 1.74 -51.85 5.03
C ASN A 128 1.80 -51.78 3.49
N ASP A 129 2.31 -50.66 2.97
CA ASP A 129 2.37 -50.29 1.57
C ASP A 129 3.47 -51.11 0.87
N PRO A 130 3.12 -52.10 0.00
CA PRO A 130 4.06 -53.14 -0.42
C PRO A 130 5.29 -52.64 -1.19
N GLY A 131 5.12 -51.61 -1.99
CA GLY A 131 6.20 -50.98 -2.75
C GLY A 131 7.16 -50.22 -1.83
N THR A 132 6.65 -49.53 -0.81
CA THR A 132 7.51 -48.89 0.18
C THR A 132 8.29 -49.92 1.00
N GLN A 133 7.70 -51.08 1.31
CA GLN A 133 8.41 -52.15 2.01
C GLN A 133 9.54 -52.80 1.17
N CYS A 134 9.60 -52.53 -0.14
CA CYS A 134 10.67 -53.02 -1.02
C CYS A 134 12.02 -52.30 -0.85
N THR A 135 12.03 -51.11 -0.26
CA THR A 135 13.24 -50.30 -0.08
C THR A 135 13.28 -49.70 1.31
N ARG A 136 14.47 -49.43 1.86
CA ARG A 136 14.60 -48.88 3.23
C ARG A 136 14.64 -47.34 3.30
N HIS A 137 14.21 -46.65 2.25
CA HIS A 137 14.34 -45.19 2.15
C HIS A 137 13.46 -44.46 3.19
N ILE A 138 12.24 -44.94 3.42
CA ILE A 138 11.32 -44.37 4.42
C ILE A 138 11.91 -44.47 5.83
N GLU A 139 12.48 -45.62 6.19
CA GLU A 139 13.12 -45.79 7.49
C GLU A 139 14.38 -44.93 7.63
N ARG A 140 15.20 -44.81 6.58
CA ARG A 140 16.41 -43.98 6.60
C ARG A 140 16.14 -42.48 6.72
N MET A 141 14.98 -42.03 6.25
CA MET A 141 14.50 -40.66 6.46
C MET A 141 13.85 -40.48 7.84
N GLU A 142 13.76 -41.52 8.67
CA GLU A 142 13.04 -41.52 9.95
C GLU A 142 11.55 -41.10 9.83
N LEU A 143 10.95 -41.28 8.65
CA LEU A 143 9.53 -40.94 8.41
C LEU A 143 8.56 -41.72 9.31
N PRO A 144 8.75 -43.02 9.61
CA PRO A 144 7.92 -43.74 10.57
C PRO A 144 7.90 -43.12 11.96
N CYS A 145 8.99 -42.49 12.37
CA CYS A 145 9.06 -41.73 13.61
C CYS A 145 8.47 -40.34 13.46
N ALA A 146 8.70 -39.62 12.35
CA ALA A 146 8.02 -38.35 12.08
C ALA A 146 6.49 -38.48 12.16
N TRP A 147 5.96 -39.60 11.67
CA TRP A 147 4.54 -39.91 11.71
C TRP A 147 3.96 -40.18 13.11
N THR A 148 4.79 -40.44 14.13
CA THR A 148 4.32 -40.48 15.53
C THR A 148 4.01 -39.08 16.05
N GLU A 149 4.68 -38.07 15.50
CA GLU A 149 4.54 -36.68 15.92
C GLU A 149 3.45 -35.95 15.17
N SER A 150 3.31 -36.22 13.86
CA SER A 150 2.28 -35.64 13.02
C SER A 150 1.78 -36.62 11.96
N ASN A 151 0.46 -36.67 11.75
CA ASN A 151 -0.10 -37.38 10.61
C ASN A 151 -0.24 -36.49 9.36
N GLY A 152 0.27 -35.24 9.42
CA GLY A 152 -0.04 -34.21 8.44
C GLY A 152 -1.43 -33.61 8.63
N SER A 153 -1.74 -32.56 7.88
CA SER A 153 -3.03 -31.86 7.94
C SER A 153 -3.57 -31.61 6.54
N SER A 154 -4.88 -31.78 6.36
CA SER A 154 -5.53 -31.42 5.10
C SER A 154 -5.54 -29.91 4.84
N ASP A 155 -5.26 -29.10 5.85
CA ASP A 155 -5.14 -27.65 5.74
C ASP A 155 -3.79 -27.22 5.16
N VAL A 156 -2.80 -28.13 5.12
CA VAL A 156 -1.51 -27.89 4.46
C VAL A 156 -1.59 -28.40 3.03
N VAL A 157 -1.32 -27.50 2.07
CA VAL A 157 -1.43 -27.79 0.63
C VAL A 157 -0.07 -27.71 -0.05
N VAL A 158 0.35 -28.78 -0.72
CA VAL A 158 1.57 -28.82 -1.53
C VAL A 158 1.22 -28.68 -3.00
N GLY A 159 1.75 -27.64 -3.65
CA GLY A 159 1.72 -27.49 -5.10
C GLY A 159 2.82 -28.33 -5.76
N VAL A 160 2.48 -29.21 -6.70
CA VAL A 160 3.44 -30.05 -7.43
C VAL A 160 3.49 -29.60 -8.88
N VAL A 161 4.63 -29.08 -9.32
CA VAL A 161 4.88 -28.64 -10.70
C VAL A 161 5.62 -29.76 -11.45
N ASP A 162 4.91 -30.44 -12.36
CA ASP A 162 5.42 -31.64 -13.05
C ASP A 162 4.77 -31.84 -14.44
N VAL A 163 5.10 -32.92 -15.15
CA VAL A 163 4.71 -33.20 -16.55
C VAL A 163 3.21 -33.38 -16.72
N TYR A 164 2.61 -34.28 -15.95
CA TYR A 164 1.21 -34.67 -16.07
C TYR A 164 0.67 -35.21 -14.75
N PHE A 165 -0.59 -34.89 -14.46
CA PHE A 165 -1.33 -35.43 -13.32
C PHE A 165 -2.74 -35.81 -13.76
N ASP A 166 -3.28 -36.84 -13.12
CA ASP A 166 -4.71 -37.07 -13.06
C ASP A 166 -5.13 -37.54 -11.65
N ASN A 167 -6.45 -37.64 -11.44
CA ASN A 167 -7.04 -38.12 -10.20
C ASN A 167 -7.45 -39.60 -10.24
N SER A 168 -6.98 -40.38 -11.21
CA SER A 168 -7.38 -41.77 -11.43
C SER A 168 -6.53 -42.77 -10.65
N HIS A 169 -5.35 -42.37 -10.17
CA HIS A 169 -4.48 -43.25 -9.39
C HIS A 169 -5.10 -43.60 -8.02
N PRO A 170 -5.34 -44.89 -7.70
CA PRO A 170 -6.06 -45.30 -6.50
C PRO A 170 -5.35 -44.87 -5.21
N ASP A 171 -4.02 -44.84 -5.21
CA ASP A 171 -3.18 -44.45 -4.08
C ASP A 171 -3.09 -42.92 -3.84
N LEU A 172 -3.73 -42.11 -4.70
CA LEU A 172 -3.83 -40.65 -4.57
C LEU A 172 -5.29 -40.18 -4.47
N THR A 173 -6.23 -41.12 -4.26
CA THR A 173 -7.66 -40.82 -4.22
C THR A 173 -7.98 -39.73 -3.18
N GLY A 174 -8.54 -38.60 -3.63
CA GLY A 174 -8.93 -37.50 -2.77
C GLY A 174 -7.77 -36.66 -2.22
N LYS A 175 -6.54 -36.81 -2.74
CA LYS A 175 -5.38 -35.99 -2.37
C LYS A 175 -5.32 -34.67 -3.13
N PHE A 176 -5.61 -34.66 -4.43
CA PHE A 176 -5.65 -33.43 -5.22
C PHE A 176 -6.92 -32.61 -4.94
N LEU A 177 -6.72 -31.32 -4.65
CA LEU A 177 -7.77 -30.31 -4.60
C LEU A 177 -8.10 -29.78 -6.01
N SER A 178 -7.05 -29.60 -6.82
CA SER A 178 -7.13 -29.15 -8.21
C SER A 178 -5.94 -29.70 -9.02
N ILE A 179 -6.13 -29.74 -10.32
CA ILE A 179 -5.09 -29.96 -11.32
C ILE A 179 -5.29 -28.88 -12.41
N SER A 180 -4.24 -28.12 -12.71
CA SER A 180 -4.24 -27.06 -13.73
C SER A 180 -2.98 -27.14 -14.62
N GLY A 181 -2.80 -26.16 -15.51
CA GLY A 181 -1.72 -26.17 -16.51
C GLY A 181 -2.04 -26.96 -17.78
N ASP A 182 -1.01 -27.31 -18.55
CA ASP A 182 -1.13 -27.98 -19.87
C ASP A 182 -1.08 -29.51 -19.74
N CYS A 183 -2.08 -30.10 -19.07
CA CYS A 183 -2.17 -31.56 -18.86
C CYS A 183 -2.63 -32.27 -20.15
N ARG A 184 -1.70 -32.56 -21.07
CA ARG A 184 -2.03 -33.23 -22.34
C ARG A 184 -2.16 -34.74 -22.16
N GLU A 185 -3.22 -35.32 -22.69
CA GLU A 185 -3.45 -36.78 -22.70
C GLU A 185 -2.30 -37.57 -23.35
N GLU A 186 -1.59 -36.97 -24.31
CA GLU A 186 -0.39 -37.55 -24.93
C GLU A 186 0.73 -37.83 -23.91
N SER A 187 0.70 -37.13 -22.78
CA SER A 187 1.62 -37.24 -21.66
C SER A 187 1.08 -38.10 -20.52
N ALA A 188 -0.13 -38.66 -20.64
CA ALA A 188 -0.78 -39.39 -19.55
C ALA A 188 -0.05 -40.68 -19.14
N THR A 189 0.79 -41.24 -20.02
CA THR A 189 1.67 -42.37 -19.69
C THR A 189 2.90 -41.94 -18.88
N SER A 190 3.18 -40.64 -18.81
CA SER A 190 4.29 -40.13 -18.01
C SER A 190 4.05 -40.45 -16.55
N SER A 191 4.99 -41.20 -15.99
CA SER A 191 4.93 -41.65 -14.60
C SER A 191 5.55 -40.65 -13.63
N HIS A 192 6.11 -39.54 -14.12
CA HIS A 192 6.90 -38.61 -13.33
C HIS A 192 6.03 -37.85 -12.31
N GLY A 193 4.95 -37.20 -12.75
CA GLY A 193 4.04 -36.47 -11.86
C GLY A 193 3.35 -37.35 -10.81
N TYR A 194 2.98 -38.59 -11.16
CA TYR A 194 2.44 -39.55 -10.18
C TYR A 194 3.49 -39.94 -9.14
N ALA A 195 4.72 -40.21 -9.56
CA ALA A 195 5.80 -40.55 -8.65
C ALA A 195 6.12 -39.40 -7.69
N THR A 196 6.20 -38.17 -8.21
CA THR A 196 6.42 -36.96 -7.41
C THR A 196 5.28 -36.79 -6.40
N SER A 197 4.02 -36.84 -6.85
CA SER A 197 2.84 -36.73 -5.99
C SER A 197 2.75 -37.85 -4.95
N GLY A 198 3.17 -39.06 -5.33
CA GLY A 198 3.22 -40.21 -4.45
C GLY A 198 4.23 -40.04 -3.32
N GLY A 199 5.43 -39.52 -3.62
CA GLY A 199 6.43 -39.19 -2.62
C GLY A 199 5.93 -38.15 -1.60
N VAL A 200 5.15 -37.16 -2.06
CA VAL A 200 4.55 -36.16 -1.16
C VAL A 200 3.42 -36.79 -0.33
N ALA A 201 2.40 -37.40 -0.94
CA ALA A 201 1.12 -37.64 -0.27
C ALA A 201 0.39 -38.94 -0.68
N ALA A 202 1.07 -39.99 -1.16
CA ALA A 202 0.42 -41.29 -1.32
C ALA A 202 -0.22 -41.78 -0.01
N ILE A 203 -1.36 -42.46 -0.12
CA ILE A 203 -2.19 -42.86 1.03
C ILE A 203 -1.51 -44.00 1.77
N ARG A 204 -0.83 -43.65 2.87
CA ARG A 204 -0.22 -44.63 3.77
C ARG A 204 -1.26 -45.62 4.33
N ASN A 205 -0.84 -46.86 4.52
CA ASN A 205 -1.57 -47.92 5.23
C ASN A 205 -2.85 -48.43 4.54
N ASN A 206 -3.01 -48.18 3.25
CA ASN A 206 -4.15 -48.70 2.47
C ASN A 206 -3.88 -50.09 1.83
N GLY A 207 -2.69 -50.65 2.04
CA GLY A 207 -2.25 -51.93 1.46
C GLY A 207 -1.92 -51.87 -0.03
N MET A 208 -1.74 -50.67 -0.59
CA MET A 208 -1.42 -50.42 -1.99
C MET A 208 -0.05 -49.75 -2.12
N HIS A 209 0.54 -49.90 -3.31
CA HIS A 209 1.74 -49.24 -3.82
C HIS A 209 2.71 -48.62 -2.79
N VAL A 210 2.66 -47.32 -2.51
CA VAL A 210 3.69 -46.62 -1.73
C VAL A 210 3.10 -45.70 -0.66
N ALA A 211 3.85 -45.43 0.39
CA ALA A 211 3.52 -44.42 1.40
C ALA A 211 4.21 -43.08 1.07
N GLY A 212 3.44 -41.99 1.09
CA GLY A 212 3.96 -40.62 0.97
C GLY A 212 4.43 -40.05 2.30
N ALA A 213 5.35 -39.10 2.26
CA ALA A 213 5.90 -38.46 3.45
C ALA A 213 4.87 -37.64 4.24
N GLY A 214 4.07 -36.82 3.56
CA GLY A 214 3.23 -35.76 4.12
C GLY A 214 1.89 -36.21 4.73
N GLY A 215 1.59 -37.50 4.79
CA GLY A 215 0.39 -38.02 5.46
C GLY A 215 -0.91 -37.44 4.89
N GLU A 216 -1.72 -36.75 5.70
CA GLU A 216 -3.05 -36.20 5.33
C GLU A 216 -3.02 -34.94 4.45
N THR A 217 -1.83 -34.42 4.17
CA THR A 217 -1.58 -33.28 3.28
C THR A 217 -2.32 -33.38 1.95
N LYS A 218 -2.77 -32.24 1.43
CA LYS A 218 -3.44 -32.12 0.13
C LYS A 218 -2.50 -31.60 -0.95
N LEU A 219 -2.83 -31.90 -2.20
CA LEU A 219 -2.04 -31.53 -3.37
C LEU A 219 -2.80 -30.57 -4.29
N ARG A 220 -2.06 -29.72 -5.00
CA ARG A 220 -2.49 -29.12 -6.27
C ARG A 220 -1.47 -29.46 -7.34
N GLY A 221 -1.91 -30.00 -8.47
CA GLY A 221 -1.02 -30.37 -9.58
C GLY A 221 -0.96 -29.28 -10.63
N TYR A 222 0.24 -28.91 -11.07
CA TYR A 222 0.47 -27.89 -12.10
C TYR A 222 1.24 -28.51 -13.26
N CYS A 223 0.55 -28.82 -14.35
CA CYS A 223 1.13 -29.48 -15.52
C CYS A 223 1.97 -28.49 -16.35
N VAL A 224 3.26 -28.75 -16.46
CA VAL A 224 4.19 -28.02 -17.33
C VAL A 224 3.89 -28.29 -18.81
N GLY A 225 3.26 -29.43 -19.11
CA GLY A 225 3.04 -29.89 -20.48
C GLY A 225 4.29 -30.48 -21.11
N GLY A 226 4.13 -31.10 -22.28
CA GLY A 226 5.12 -32.06 -22.80
C GLY A 226 4.95 -33.43 -22.13
N GLY A 227 5.57 -34.48 -22.68
CA GLY A 227 5.39 -35.87 -22.25
C GLY A 227 6.69 -36.66 -22.27
N ASP A 228 6.63 -37.94 -21.90
CA ASP A 228 7.78 -38.85 -21.89
C ASP A 228 8.59 -38.79 -23.21
N CYS A 229 9.92 -38.92 -23.09
CA CYS A 229 10.78 -39.39 -24.18
C CYS A 229 10.80 -38.52 -25.47
N GLY A 230 10.76 -37.19 -25.34
CA GLY A 230 11.13 -36.28 -26.45
C GLY A 230 10.06 -35.27 -26.90
N LEU A 231 8.94 -35.12 -26.18
CA LEU A 231 8.01 -34.02 -26.38
C LEU A 231 8.44 -32.78 -25.61
N LEU A 232 8.34 -31.61 -26.25
CA LEU A 232 8.84 -30.35 -25.71
C LEU A 232 7.91 -29.81 -24.61
N PRO A 233 8.44 -29.31 -23.48
CA PRO A 233 7.65 -28.54 -22.52
C PRO A 233 6.98 -27.34 -23.22
N THR A 234 5.77 -26.99 -22.81
CA THR A 234 4.95 -25.95 -23.48
C THR A 234 4.51 -24.83 -22.56
N THR A 235 4.78 -24.92 -21.26
CA THR A 235 4.39 -23.95 -20.23
C THR A 235 5.61 -23.51 -19.43
N SER A 236 5.57 -22.26 -18.97
CA SER A 236 6.61 -21.63 -18.17
C SER A 236 6.63 -22.17 -16.73
N LEU A 237 7.83 -22.45 -16.21
CA LEU A 237 7.99 -22.88 -14.81
C LEU A 237 7.76 -21.70 -13.86
N ASN A 238 8.23 -20.51 -14.24
CA ASN A 238 7.97 -19.28 -13.49
C ASN A 238 6.46 -19.01 -13.36
N THR A 239 5.70 -19.11 -14.46
CA THR A 239 4.25 -18.86 -14.41
C THR A 239 3.51 -19.88 -13.55
N LEU A 240 3.92 -21.14 -13.55
CA LEU A 240 3.26 -22.19 -12.75
C LEU A 240 3.61 -22.09 -11.26
N ALA A 241 4.85 -21.72 -10.93
CA ALA A 241 5.23 -21.41 -9.55
C ALA A 241 4.43 -20.20 -9.02
N TRP A 242 4.27 -19.17 -9.85
CA TRP A 242 3.45 -18.00 -9.53
C TRP A 242 1.97 -18.34 -9.34
N GLU A 243 1.38 -19.12 -10.27
CA GLU A 243 0.00 -19.61 -10.16
C GLU A 243 -0.18 -20.39 -8.85
N ALA A 244 0.76 -21.29 -8.52
CA ALA A 244 0.71 -22.06 -7.29
C ALA A 244 0.71 -21.18 -6.04
N TYR A 245 1.54 -20.13 -6.03
CA TYR A 245 1.56 -19.16 -4.95
C TYR A 245 0.22 -18.43 -4.78
N LEU A 246 -0.36 -17.90 -5.87
CA LEU A 246 -1.67 -17.23 -5.86
C LEU A 246 -2.80 -18.15 -5.39
N ASP A 247 -2.68 -19.43 -5.71
CA ASP A 247 -3.60 -20.48 -5.30
C ASP A 247 -3.56 -20.77 -3.79
N GLY A 248 -2.60 -20.19 -3.06
CA GLY A 248 -2.50 -20.28 -1.61
C GLY A 248 -1.81 -21.55 -1.14
N VAL A 249 -0.97 -22.20 -1.96
CA VAL A 249 -0.22 -23.39 -1.53
C VAL A 249 0.83 -23.02 -0.48
N ASP A 250 1.14 -23.97 0.39
CA ASP A 250 2.05 -23.82 1.52
C ASP A 250 3.50 -24.18 1.19
N VAL A 251 3.66 -25.12 0.26
CA VAL A 251 4.93 -25.60 -0.27
C VAL A 251 4.77 -25.80 -1.76
N ILE A 252 5.73 -25.36 -2.57
CA ILE A 252 5.78 -25.64 -4.01
C ILE A 252 6.95 -26.60 -4.26
N ASN A 253 6.66 -27.79 -4.77
CA ASN A 253 7.67 -28.74 -5.24
C ASN A 253 7.80 -28.62 -6.77
N ILE A 254 9.00 -28.27 -7.24
CA ILE A 254 9.34 -28.17 -8.66
C ILE A 254 10.38 -29.23 -9.00
N SER A 255 9.93 -30.30 -9.66
CA SER A 255 10.79 -31.44 -10.03
C SER A 255 11.51 -31.23 -11.37
N TYR A 256 11.97 -30.00 -11.62
CA TYR A 256 12.66 -29.56 -12.85
C TYR A 256 13.91 -28.75 -12.51
N SER A 257 14.97 -28.94 -13.29
CA SER A 257 16.19 -28.12 -13.25
C SER A 257 16.06 -26.87 -14.14
N SER A 258 16.35 -25.67 -13.65
CA SER A 258 16.31 -24.44 -14.46
C SER A 258 17.25 -23.36 -13.93
N ASN A 259 17.85 -22.60 -14.85
CA ASN A 259 18.65 -21.40 -14.60
C ASN A 259 18.01 -20.14 -15.23
N SER A 260 16.69 -20.14 -15.31
CA SER A 260 15.90 -19.06 -15.91
C SER A 260 14.81 -18.59 -14.97
N TRP A 261 15.06 -18.67 -13.66
CA TRP A 261 14.15 -18.18 -12.64
C TRP A 261 14.15 -16.65 -12.62
N ASN A 262 12.95 -16.08 -12.51
CA ASN A 262 12.82 -14.70 -12.09
C ASN A 262 13.05 -14.63 -10.58
N ARG A 263 14.16 -14.03 -10.17
CA ARG A 263 14.60 -14.02 -8.77
C ARG A 263 13.63 -13.24 -7.88
N GLU A 264 13.17 -12.08 -8.33
CA GLU A 264 12.21 -11.24 -7.61
C GLU A 264 10.89 -11.97 -7.37
N MET A 265 10.43 -12.76 -8.35
CA MET A 265 9.22 -13.59 -8.24
C MET A 265 9.37 -14.64 -7.14
N ILE A 266 10.47 -15.42 -7.14
CA ILE A 266 10.68 -16.45 -6.11
C ILE A 266 10.84 -15.80 -4.73
N ALA A 267 11.54 -14.67 -4.63
CA ALA A 267 11.64 -13.92 -3.39
C ALA A 267 10.26 -13.50 -2.87
N GLU A 268 9.37 -13.02 -3.74
CA GLU A 268 8.02 -12.63 -3.34
C GLU A 268 7.14 -13.82 -2.91
N ILE A 269 7.27 -14.98 -3.56
CA ILE A 269 6.61 -16.24 -3.17
C ILE A 269 7.03 -16.66 -1.75
N VAL A 270 8.33 -16.62 -1.48
CA VAL A 270 8.91 -17.03 -0.20
C VAL A 270 8.60 -16.04 0.91
N GLU A 271 8.68 -14.74 0.64
CA GLU A 271 8.25 -13.68 1.56
C GLU A 271 6.76 -13.77 1.89
N GLY A 272 5.95 -14.23 0.93
CA GLY A 272 4.54 -14.58 1.11
C GLY A 272 4.30 -15.86 1.92
N GLY A 273 5.35 -16.47 2.50
CA GLY A 273 5.26 -17.61 3.41
C GLY A 273 5.18 -18.97 2.73
N THR A 274 5.45 -19.06 1.42
CA THR A 274 5.44 -20.33 0.68
C THR A 274 6.86 -20.88 0.54
N THR A 275 7.12 -22.10 1.00
CA THR A 275 8.45 -22.73 0.83
C THR A 275 8.58 -23.30 -0.57
N VAL A 276 9.72 -23.08 -1.25
CA VAL A 276 9.95 -23.61 -2.60
C VAL A 276 10.98 -24.74 -2.50
N VAL A 277 10.67 -25.91 -3.06
CA VAL A 277 11.55 -27.09 -3.04
C VAL A 277 11.88 -27.45 -4.48
N VAL A 278 13.17 -27.50 -4.80
CA VAL A 278 13.67 -27.76 -6.16
C VAL A 278 14.59 -28.99 -6.19
N ALA A 279 14.64 -29.66 -7.34
CA ALA A 279 15.46 -30.84 -7.55
C ALA A 279 16.85 -30.46 -8.10
N ALA A 280 17.90 -30.77 -7.35
CA ALA A 280 19.26 -30.40 -7.72
C ALA A 280 19.74 -31.10 -9.00
N ARG A 281 20.55 -30.39 -9.79
CA ARG A 281 21.29 -30.92 -10.94
C ARG A 281 22.34 -29.94 -11.42
N GLY A 282 23.61 -30.26 -11.29
CA GLY A 282 24.69 -29.37 -11.72
C GLY A 282 24.61 -28.01 -11.02
N ASP A 283 24.75 -26.95 -11.81
CA ASP A 283 24.60 -25.54 -11.41
C ASP A 283 23.15 -25.02 -11.51
N SER A 284 22.15 -25.89 -11.57
CA SER A 284 20.75 -25.47 -11.67
C SER A 284 20.28 -24.72 -10.42
N HIS A 285 19.36 -23.76 -10.59
CA HIS A 285 18.75 -22.93 -9.54
C HIS A 285 19.68 -21.90 -8.90
N GLN A 286 20.88 -21.67 -9.44
CA GLN A 286 21.86 -20.74 -8.87
C GLN A 286 21.32 -19.31 -8.67
N GLU A 287 20.35 -18.87 -9.49
CA GLU A 287 19.82 -17.49 -9.40
C GLU A 287 18.92 -17.28 -8.18
N ILE A 288 18.44 -18.36 -7.56
CA ILE A 288 17.48 -18.33 -6.45
C ILE A 288 17.97 -19.10 -5.21
N ALA A 289 19.14 -19.74 -5.29
CA ALA A 289 19.71 -20.53 -4.21
C ALA A 289 20.09 -19.70 -2.97
N ASP A 290 20.23 -18.37 -3.12
CA ASP A 290 20.52 -17.45 -2.02
C ASP A 290 19.26 -16.89 -1.33
N ILE A 291 18.06 -17.33 -1.74
CA ILE A 291 16.79 -16.92 -1.14
C ILE A 291 16.43 -17.93 -0.03
N ASP A 292 16.63 -17.53 1.23
CA ASP A 292 16.29 -18.39 2.38
C ASP A 292 14.81 -18.84 2.32
N GLY A 293 14.56 -20.14 2.32
CA GLY A 293 13.24 -20.75 2.08
C GLY A 293 13.06 -21.38 0.69
N VAL A 294 14.08 -21.29 -0.17
CA VAL A 294 14.26 -22.18 -1.32
C VAL A 294 15.14 -23.35 -0.88
N ILE A 295 14.65 -24.58 -1.04
CA ILE A 295 15.35 -25.80 -0.62
C ILE A 295 15.79 -26.58 -1.85
N ASN A 296 17.10 -26.64 -2.09
CA ASN A 296 17.68 -27.39 -3.19
C ASN A 296 18.08 -28.82 -2.75
N VAL A 297 17.47 -29.82 -3.39
CA VAL A 297 17.48 -31.20 -2.87
C VAL A 297 18.34 -32.13 -3.72
N GLY A 298 19.39 -32.67 -3.10
CA GLY A 298 20.27 -33.71 -3.64
C GLY A 298 19.79 -35.14 -3.37
N GLN A 299 20.54 -36.12 -3.87
CA GLN A 299 20.21 -37.55 -3.76
C GLN A 299 21.31 -38.36 -3.06
N LEU A 300 20.90 -39.39 -2.33
CA LEU A 300 21.79 -40.38 -1.73
C LEU A 300 21.42 -41.79 -2.25
N THR A 301 22.40 -42.68 -2.21
CA THR A 301 22.21 -44.13 -2.41
C THR A 301 21.33 -44.71 -1.30
N GLU A 302 20.79 -45.92 -1.51
CA GLU A 302 20.13 -46.66 -0.43
C GLU A 302 21.08 -46.89 0.77
N SER A 303 22.41 -46.93 0.57
CA SER A 303 23.36 -47.02 1.68
C SER A 303 23.64 -45.70 2.40
N GLY A 304 23.08 -44.59 1.92
CA GLY A 304 23.27 -43.23 2.47
C GLY A 304 24.46 -42.47 1.91
N ASN A 305 25.16 -43.00 0.89
CA ASN A 305 26.28 -42.30 0.28
C ASN A 305 25.78 -41.26 -0.73
N TYR A 306 26.45 -40.12 -0.81
CA TYR A 306 26.11 -39.12 -1.83
C TYR A 306 26.45 -39.59 -3.24
N GLN A 307 25.58 -39.23 -4.19
CA GLN A 307 25.82 -39.46 -5.61
C GLN A 307 25.28 -38.28 -6.43
N ARG A 308 26.16 -37.66 -7.22
CA ARG A 308 25.80 -36.59 -8.17
C ARG A 308 24.67 -37.01 -9.09
N TYR A 309 23.81 -36.06 -9.48
CA TYR A 309 22.78 -36.29 -10.49
C TYR A 309 23.41 -36.73 -11.83
N ASP A 310 24.36 -35.93 -12.32
CA ASP A 310 25.16 -36.22 -13.52
C ASP A 310 26.57 -36.60 -13.07
N GLY A 311 26.99 -37.84 -13.33
CA GLY A 311 28.24 -38.40 -12.81
C GLY A 311 29.50 -37.58 -13.12
N GLY A 312 29.46 -36.66 -14.09
CA GLY A 312 30.54 -35.75 -14.44
C GLY A 312 30.45 -34.32 -13.88
N THR A 313 29.29 -33.86 -13.40
CA THR A 313 29.02 -32.45 -13.10
C THR A 313 28.68 -32.28 -11.61
N PRO A 314 29.44 -31.48 -10.83
CA PRO A 314 29.12 -31.19 -9.43
C PRO A 314 27.72 -30.57 -9.28
N ASP A 315 26.94 -31.03 -8.30
CA ASP A 315 25.69 -30.36 -7.93
C ASP A 315 26.03 -29.23 -6.94
N GLU A 316 25.63 -27.99 -7.24
CA GLU A 316 25.96 -26.80 -6.47
C GLU A 316 24.81 -26.36 -5.55
N ASN A 317 25.14 -25.66 -4.45
CA ASN A 317 24.19 -25.08 -3.49
C ASN A 317 23.15 -26.09 -2.95
N LEU A 318 23.59 -27.26 -2.48
CA LEU A 318 22.70 -28.24 -1.86
C LEU A 318 22.36 -27.85 -0.42
N ASP A 319 21.08 -27.91 -0.06
CA ASP A 319 20.64 -27.74 1.33
C ASP A 319 20.51 -29.08 2.05
N ILE A 320 19.99 -30.08 1.35
CA ILE A 320 19.65 -31.37 1.93
C ILE A 320 19.68 -32.47 0.88
N ALA A 321 19.95 -33.72 1.30
CA ALA A 321 19.95 -34.88 0.42
C ALA A 321 19.07 -36.02 0.95
N VAL A 322 18.48 -36.80 0.04
CA VAL A 322 17.51 -37.85 0.38
C VAL A 322 17.94 -39.22 -0.16
N PRO A 323 17.88 -40.31 0.64
CA PRO A 323 18.23 -41.67 0.20
C PRO A 323 17.17 -42.26 -0.73
N ILE A 324 17.21 -41.85 -2.00
CA ILE A 324 16.15 -42.16 -2.98
C ILE A 324 16.65 -42.87 -4.25
N LEU A 325 17.95 -43.09 -4.38
CA LEU A 325 18.52 -43.72 -5.56
C LEU A 325 18.12 -45.20 -5.64
N ASN A 326 17.16 -45.45 -6.53
CA ASN A 326 16.43 -46.71 -6.72
C ASN A 326 15.36 -46.93 -5.65
N LEU A 327 14.12 -46.58 -5.98
CA LEU A 327 12.95 -46.75 -5.12
C LEU A 327 11.79 -47.37 -5.88
N HIS A 328 10.86 -47.95 -5.15
CA HIS A 328 9.51 -48.17 -5.66
C HIS A 328 8.72 -46.86 -5.60
N ARG A 329 8.02 -46.52 -6.68
CA ARG A 329 7.27 -45.27 -6.84
C ARG A 329 5.97 -45.51 -7.58
N LEU A 330 5.03 -44.56 -7.49
CA LEU A 330 3.84 -44.58 -8.32
C LEU A 330 4.21 -44.40 -9.79
N THR A 331 3.43 -45.01 -10.67
CA THR A 331 3.50 -44.84 -12.11
C THR A 331 2.11 -44.53 -12.63
N SER A 332 2.02 -44.13 -13.91
CA SER A 332 0.72 -43.89 -14.51
C SER A 332 -0.18 -45.13 -14.40
N PRO A 333 -1.48 -44.97 -14.08
CA PRO A 333 -2.48 -46.04 -14.16
C PRO A 333 -2.58 -46.69 -15.54
N LEU A 334 -2.11 -46.01 -16.59
CA LEU A 334 -2.04 -46.54 -17.96
C LEU A 334 -0.82 -47.44 -18.21
N VAL A 335 0.13 -47.48 -17.27
CA VAL A 335 1.37 -48.27 -17.35
C VAL A 335 1.29 -49.47 -16.43
N ASP A 336 1.40 -49.27 -15.10
CA ASP A 336 1.42 -50.38 -14.13
C ASP A 336 1.03 -49.94 -12.69
N PHE A 337 0.50 -48.72 -12.51
CA PHE A 337 0.21 -48.07 -11.22
C PHE A 337 1.44 -47.84 -10.29
N SER A 338 2.42 -48.73 -10.24
CA SER A 338 3.67 -48.50 -9.52
C SER A 338 4.81 -49.32 -10.10
N GLY A 339 6.06 -48.92 -9.85
CA GLY A 339 7.23 -49.67 -10.31
C GLY A 339 8.51 -49.30 -9.56
N TYR A 340 9.47 -50.22 -9.58
CA TYR A 340 10.81 -50.02 -9.04
C TYR A 340 11.78 -49.63 -10.15
N GLY A 341 12.56 -48.57 -9.94
CA GLY A 341 13.61 -48.13 -10.87
C GLY A 341 14.43 -46.96 -10.31
N SER A 342 15.39 -46.44 -11.09
CA SER A 342 16.25 -45.32 -10.66
C SER A 342 15.40 -44.13 -10.23
N GLY A 343 15.62 -43.67 -9.00
CA GLY A 343 15.09 -42.41 -8.48
C GLY A 343 16.18 -41.37 -8.57
N ASN A 344 15.88 -40.24 -9.21
CA ASN A 344 16.82 -39.12 -9.27
C ASN A 344 16.39 -38.01 -8.28
N THR A 345 17.05 -36.86 -8.26
CA THR A 345 16.71 -35.70 -7.40
C THR A 345 15.25 -35.23 -7.54
N SER A 346 14.61 -35.39 -8.71
CA SER A 346 13.17 -35.17 -8.91
C SER A 346 12.26 -36.04 -8.04
N MET A 347 12.76 -37.18 -7.55
CA MET A 347 12.09 -38.05 -6.58
C MET A 347 12.54 -37.78 -5.14
N ALA A 348 13.62 -37.02 -4.93
CA ALA A 348 14.09 -36.61 -3.60
C ALA A 348 13.28 -35.41 -3.08
N ALA A 349 13.17 -34.35 -3.89
CA ALA A 349 12.41 -33.14 -3.60
C ALA A 349 11.00 -33.38 -3.00
N PRO A 350 10.16 -34.29 -3.55
CA PRO A 350 8.81 -34.52 -3.01
C PRO A 350 8.78 -35.08 -1.58
N TYR A 351 9.78 -35.88 -1.16
CA TYR A 351 9.85 -36.36 0.23
C TYR A 351 10.23 -35.24 1.20
N VAL A 352 11.07 -34.29 0.77
CA VAL A 352 11.35 -33.06 1.53
C VAL A 352 10.09 -32.21 1.62
N ALA A 353 9.40 -31.98 0.50
CA ALA A 353 8.14 -31.22 0.49
C ALA A 353 7.06 -31.85 1.39
N GLY A 354 6.93 -33.17 1.38
CA GLY A 354 6.04 -33.89 2.29
C GLY A 354 6.47 -33.78 3.76
N THR A 355 7.77 -33.80 4.06
CA THR A 355 8.28 -33.56 5.42
C THR A 355 7.98 -32.14 5.88
N ILE A 356 8.19 -31.13 5.03
CA ILE A 356 7.83 -29.73 5.32
C ILE A 356 6.33 -29.62 5.60
N ALA A 357 5.49 -30.36 4.87
CA ALA A 357 4.07 -30.38 5.15
C ALA A 357 3.72 -30.95 6.54
N LEU A 358 4.45 -31.98 7.02
CA LEU A 358 4.34 -32.44 8.41
C LEU A 358 4.81 -31.37 9.41
N MET A 359 5.92 -30.68 9.13
CA MET A 359 6.42 -29.59 9.98
C MET A 359 5.37 -28.49 10.12
N ARG A 360 4.75 -28.07 9.01
CA ARG A 360 3.69 -27.04 9.02
C ARG A 360 2.38 -27.52 9.64
N ALA A 361 2.10 -28.83 9.66
CA ALA A 361 0.96 -29.36 10.39
C ALA A 361 1.11 -29.16 11.92
N GLU A 362 2.33 -29.26 12.46
CA GLU A 362 2.61 -29.02 13.88
C GLU A 362 2.86 -27.53 14.20
N ALA A 363 3.41 -26.77 13.24
CA ALA A 363 3.68 -25.34 13.37
C ALA A 363 3.18 -24.56 12.13
N PRO A 364 1.88 -24.22 12.04
CA PRO A 364 1.29 -23.64 10.83
C PRO A 364 1.90 -22.33 10.34
N CYS A 365 2.43 -21.52 11.27
CA CYS A 365 3.05 -20.22 11.00
C CYS A 365 4.59 -20.25 11.03
N ILE A 366 5.21 -21.42 10.91
CA ILE A 366 6.67 -21.49 10.82
C ILE A 366 7.14 -20.88 9.49
N PRO A 367 8.05 -19.89 9.51
CA PRO A 367 8.49 -19.22 8.28
C PRO A 367 9.35 -20.13 7.37
N PRO A 368 9.34 -19.94 6.03
CA PRO A 368 10.16 -20.73 5.10
C PRO A 368 11.65 -20.76 5.43
N ALA A 369 12.26 -19.61 5.74
CA ALA A 369 13.67 -19.53 6.13
C ALA A 369 13.98 -20.30 7.43
N ILE A 370 13.02 -20.38 8.37
CA ILE A 370 13.15 -21.19 9.58
C ILE A 370 13.01 -22.69 9.28
N ILE A 371 12.12 -23.06 8.34
CA ILE A 371 11.99 -24.43 7.84
C ILE A 371 13.33 -24.91 7.26
N GLU A 372 13.95 -24.13 6.38
CA GLU A 372 15.26 -24.44 5.81
C GLU A 372 16.31 -24.66 6.90
N LYS A 373 16.40 -23.71 7.85
CA LYS A 373 17.34 -23.80 8.96
C LYS A 373 17.14 -25.07 9.78
N ILE A 374 15.89 -25.40 10.14
CA ILE A 374 15.58 -26.63 10.87
C ILE A 374 15.98 -27.87 10.08
N LEU A 375 15.65 -27.94 8.79
CA LEU A 375 16.01 -29.08 7.94
C LEU A 375 17.52 -29.31 7.92
N LYS A 376 18.32 -28.24 7.80
CA LYS A 376 19.79 -28.31 7.81
C LYS A 376 20.34 -28.70 9.18
N GLU A 377 19.89 -28.06 10.24
CA GLU A 377 20.37 -28.29 11.62
C GLU A 377 19.97 -29.66 12.20
N THR A 378 18.86 -30.25 11.73
CA THR A 378 18.37 -31.55 12.20
C THR A 378 18.76 -32.72 11.30
N SER A 379 19.46 -32.45 10.20
CA SER A 379 19.88 -33.47 9.24
C SER A 379 20.87 -34.47 9.84
N ASN A 380 20.84 -35.69 9.32
CA ASN A 380 21.83 -36.73 9.61
C ASN A 380 23.11 -36.49 8.81
N ASN A 381 24.26 -36.90 9.35
CA ASN A 381 25.53 -36.78 8.63
C ASN A 381 25.52 -37.63 7.35
N ILE A 382 25.99 -37.05 6.25
CA ILE A 382 26.30 -37.79 5.02
C ILE A 382 27.73 -38.34 5.15
N PRO A 383 27.98 -39.63 4.84
CA PRO A 383 29.33 -40.20 4.87
C PRO A 383 30.33 -39.36 4.08
N ASN A 384 31.45 -39.01 4.73
CA ASN A 384 32.55 -38.20 4.20
C ASN A 384 32.23 -36.75 3.81
N ALA A 385 31.03 -36.24 4.11
CA ALA A 385 30.65 -34.87 3.72
C ALA A 385 31.54 -33.78 4.34
N ASP A 386 32.00 -33.98 5.58
CA ASP A 386 32.87 -33.04 6.29
C ASP A 386 34.37 -33.26 6.05
N GLU A 387 34.75 -34.25 5.21
CA GLU A 387 36.15 -34.60 4.98
C GLU A 387 36.73 -33.78 3.81
N PRO A 388 37.65 -32.80 4.03
CA PRO A 388 38.14 -31.92 2.96
C PRO A 388 38.89 -32.63 1.82
N SER A 389 39.26 -33.90 2.02
CA SER A 389 39.90 -34.75 1.02
C SER A 389 38.91 -35.56 0.16
N ASP A 390 37.63 -35.61 0.53
CA ASP A 390 36.61 -36.27 -0.27
C ASP A 390 36.32 -35.46 -1.54
N GLN A 391 36.03 -36.16 -2.64
CA GLN A 391 35.78 -35.54 -3.94
C GLN A 391 34.47 -34.73 -3.99
N TYR A 392 33.58 -34.91 -3.01
CA TYR A 392 32.28 -34.24 -2.90
C TYR A 392 32.22 -33.18 -1.80
N TYR A 393 33.34 -32.89 -1.11
CA TYR A 393 33.36 -31.97 0.03
C TYR A 393 32.80 -30.58 -0.31
N ALA A 394 33.11 -30.04 -1.49
CA ALA A 394 32.64 -28.71 -1.88
C ALA A 394 31.11 -28.69 -2.09
N GLU A 395 30.54 -29.75 -2.66
CA GLU A 395 29.09 -29.88 -2.89
C GLU A 395 28.30 -30.14 -1.61
N LEU A 396 28.89 -30.84 -0.64
CA LEU A 396 28.22 -31.28 0.58
C LEU A 396 28.47 -30.41 1.80
N ASN A 397 29.35 -29.41 1.71
CA ASN A 397 29.70 -28.56 2.83
C ASN A 397 28.48 -27.78 3.33
N GLY A 398 27.91 -28.22 4.46
CA GLY A 398 26.70 -27.65 5.05
C GLY A 398 25.39 -28.36 4.69
N ALA A 399 25.45 -29.42 3.86
CA ALA A 399 24.31 -30.26 3.52
C ALA A 399 24.33 -31.57 4.33
N GLY A 400 23.15 -32.05 4.71
CA GLY A 400 23.00 -33.34 5.40
C GLY A 400 21.90 -34.21 4.79
N ALA A 401 21.78 -35.43 5.31
CA ALA A 401 20.75 -36.38 4.93
C ALA A 401 19.45 -36.08 5.69
N LEU A 402 18.31 -36.07 5.01
CA LEU A 402 17.01 -35.77 5.62
C LEU A 402 16.72 -36.69 6.83
N ASN A 403 16.45 -36.06 7.98
CA ASN A 403 15.86 -36.71 9.16
C ASN A 403 14.49 -36.06 9.44
N ALA A 404 13.43 -36.68 8.92
CA ALA A 404 12.08 -36.14 9.03
C ALA A 404 11.60 -36.07 10.47
N TYR A 405 12.00 -37.01 11.33
CA TYR A 405 11.57 -37.05 12.72
C TYR A 405 12.13 -35.87 13.51
N GLN A 406 13.43 -35.62 13.42
CA GLN A 406 14.06 -34.49 14.11
C GLN A 406 13.56 -33.16 13.57
N ALA A 407 13.35 -33.04 12.25
CA ALA A 407 12.78 -31.83 11.65
C ALA A 407 11.36 -31.53 12.15
N VAL A 408 10.48 -32.54 12.21
CA VAL A 408 9.11 -32.38 12.72
C VAL A 408 9.10 -32.12 14.22
N LEU A 409 9.96 -32.77 15.01
CA LEU A 409 10.11 -32.49 16.44
C LEU A 409 10.59 -31.06 16.71
N ALA A 410 11.56 -30.59 15.94
CA ALA A 410 12.07 -29.23 16.04
C ALA A 410 10.99 -28.21 15.65
N ALA A 411 10.23 -28.46 14.57
CA ALA A 411 9.10 -27.62 14.19
C ALA A 411 8.00 -27.61 15.26
N LYS A 412 7.64 -28.76 15.82
CA LYS A 412 6.65 -28.88 16.91
C LYS A 412 7.09 -28.17 18.19
N SER A 413 8.39 -28.13 18.45
CA SER A 413 8.98 -27.45 19.60
C SER A 413 9.33 -25.99 19.33
N PHE A 414 9.17 -25.53 18.09
CA PHE A 414 9.50 -24.18 17.67
C PHE A 414 8.66 -23.16 18.44
N GLN A 415 9.34 -22.20 19.05
CA GLN A 415 8.71 -21.07 19.71
C GLN A 415 9.51 -19.82 19.39
N SER A 416 8.80 -18.78 18.99
CA SER A 416 9.38 -17.46 18.78
C SER A 416 9.95 -16.91 20.08
N GLU A 417 11.15 -16.35 20.00
CA GLU A 417 11.94 -15.97 21.15
C GLU A 417 11.45 -14.65 21.79
N THR A 418 11.86 -14.40 23.04
CA THR A 418 11.76 -13.06 23.64
C THR A 418 13.15 -12.48 23.80
N LEU A 419 13.43 -11.35 23.16
CA LEU A 419 14.69 -10.64 23.28
C LEU A 419 14.54 -9.44 24.21
N LEU A 420 15.36 -9.39 25.26
CA LEU A 420 15.49 -8.24 26.16
C LEU A 420 16.91 -7.71 26.04
N VAL A 421 17.07 -6.48 25.55
CA VAL A 421 18.34 -5.77 25.51
C VAL A 421 18.39 -4.83 26.69
N GLY A 422 19.26 -5.14 27.65
CA GLY A 422 19.36 -4.43 28.93
C GLY A 422 20.04 -3.06 28.82
N PRO A 423 20.06 -2.28 29.93
CA PRO A 423 20.70 -0.97 29.95
C PRO A 423 22.20 -1.03 29.66
N ASN A 424 22.68 -0.16 28.76
CA ASN A 424 24.06 -0.13 28.25
C ASN A 424 24.52 -1.40 27.51
N GLU A 425 23.61 -2.33 27.24
CA GLU A 425 23.91 -3.51 26.43
C GLU A 425 23.87 -3.14 24.95
N THR A 426 24.79 -3.68 24.16
CA THR A 426 24.70 -3.66 22.70
C THR A 426 24.56 -5.08 22.19
N VAL A 427 23.43 -5.38 21.56
CA VAL A 427 23.16 -6.65 20.89
C VAL A 427 23.21 -6.42 19.38
N ILE A 428 23.95 -7.29 18.68
CA ILE A 428 24.04 -7.29 17.22
C ILE A 428 23.52 -8.63 16.72
N ILE A 429 22.52 -8.58 15.86
CA ILE A 429 22.03 -9.72 15.07
C ILE A 429 22.51 -9.48 13.65
N GLU A 430 23.33 -10.39 13.11
CA GLU A 430 23.95 -10.23 11.80
C GLU A 430 23.95 -11.55 11.04
N ASN A 431 23.52 -11.51 9.77
CA ASN A 431 23.42 -12.68 8.88
C ASN A 431 22.64 -13.84 9.52
N ASP A 432 21.51 -13.54 10.15
CA ASP A 432 20.72 -14.52 10.92
C ASP A 432 19.23 -14.47 10.54
N VAL A 433 18.56 -15.60 10.76
CA VAL A 433 17.12 -15.76 10.58
C VAL A 433 16.52 -16.04 11.96
N ARG A 434 15.67 -15.14 12.43
CA ARG A 434 15.12 -15.19 13.79
C ARG A 434 13.63 -14.94 13.82
N SER A 435 12.97 -15.57 14.78
CA SER A 435 11.57 -15.31 15.07
C SER A 435 11.40 -14.83 16.50
N PHE A 436 10.67 -13.74 16.68
CA PHE A 436 10.43 -13.13 17.98
C PHE A 436 8.94 -13.00 18.30
N LYS A 437 8.60 -13.45 19.49
CA LYS A 437 7.33 -13.14 20.15
C LYS A 437 7.31 -11.71 20.66
N LYS A 438 8.45 -11.19 21.12
CA LYS A 438 8.58 -9.83 21.66
C LYS A 438 10.05 -9.40 21.69
N VAL A 439 10.31 -8.13 21.38
CA VAL A 439 11.62 -7.51 21.56
C VAL A 439 11.47 -6.26 22.43
N GLU A 440 12.27 -6.13 23.48
CA GLU A 440 12.37 -4.91 24.27
C GLU A 440 13.80 -4.41 24.35
N VAL A 441 13.98 -3.11 24.12
CA VAL A 441 15.26 -2.42 24.29
C VAL A 441 15.09 -1.42 25.43
N ASP A 442 15.75 -1.73 26.55
CA ASP A 442 15.72 -0.90 27.76
C ASP A 442 16.56 0.38 27.60
N PRO A 443 16.37 1.39 28.47
CA PRO A 443 17.09 2.65 28.37
C PRO A 443 18.61 2.47 28.27
N LEU A 444 19.24 3.18 27.33
CA LEU A 444 20.66 3.06 26.94
C LEU A 444 21.06 1.73 26.27
N GLY A 445 20.12 0.79 26.12
CA GLY A 445 20.32 -0.42 25.30
C GLY A 445 20.36 -0.09 23.80
N LYS A 446 21.14 -0.86 23.05
CA LYS A 446 21.31 -0.72 21.61
C LYS A 446 21.12 -2.07 20.92
N LEU A 447 20.11 -2.19 20.07
CA LEU A 447 19.91 -3.34 19.19
C LEU A 447 20.24 -2.95 17.75
N VAL A 448 21.14 -3.71 17.12
CA VAL A 448 21.49 -3.54 15.71
C VAL A 448 21.19 -4.83 14.96
N ILE A 449 20.40 -4.74 13.90
CA ILE A 449 20.01 -5.88 13.06
C ILE A 449 20.56 -5.62 11.65
N ILE A 450 21.40 -6.53 11.16
CA ILE A 450 22.19 -6.35 9.93
C ILE A 450 22.01 -7.57 9.02
N ASN A 451 21.64 -7.37 7.76
CA ASN A 451 21.54 -8.45 6.77
C ASN A 451 20.79 -9.70 7.30
N SER A 452 19.68 -9.48 8.01
CA SER A 452 18.97 -10.52 8.75
C SER A 452 17.48 -10.54 8.39
N GLN A 453 16.86 -11.71 8.54
CA GLN A 453 15.41 -11.89 8.36
C GLN A 453 14.74 -12.11 9.71
N ILE A 454 13.80 -11.23 10.07
CA ILE A 454 13.11 -11.26 11.35
C ILE A 454 11.61 -11.50 11.15
N PHE A 455 11.11 -12.54 11.79
CA PHE A 455 9.69 -12.90 11.78
C PHE A 455 9.05 -12.60 13.13
N MET A 456 8.03 -11.75 13.13
CA MET A 456 7.32 -11.35 14.34
C MET A 456 6.00 -12.09 14.47
N ASP A 457 5.73 -12.62 15.67
CA ASP A 457 4.42 -13.19 15.99
C ASP A 457 3.30 -12.16 15.82
N GLU A 458 2.09 -12.64 15.57
CA GLU A 458 0.91 -11.80 15.63
C GLU A 458 0.68 -11.26 17.06
N PRO A 459 0.14 -10.03 17.18
CA PRO A 459 -0.14 -9.46 18.48
C PRO A 459 -1.34 -10.15 19.13
N ASP A 460 -1.18 -10.57 20.40
CA ASP A 460 -2.29 -11.05 21.21
C ASP A 460 -3.38 -9.97 21.28
N PRO A 461 -4.58 -10.21 20.71
CA PRO A 461 -5.64 -9.21 20.62
C PRO A 461 -6.22 -8.81 21.98
N SER A 462 -5.99 -9.60 23.03
CA SER A 462 -6.49 -9.33 24.37
C SER A 462 -5.51 -8.54 25.23
N SER A 463 -4.21 -8.83 25.12
CA SER A 463 -3.18 -8.28 26.01
C SER A 463 -2.24 -7.28 25.35
N HIS A 464 -2.13 -7.30 24.02
CA HIS A 464 -1.17 -6.52 23.23
C HIS A 464 0.29 -6.64 23.73
N LYS A 465 0.67 -7.78 24.33
CA LYS A 465 2.01 -8.01 24.90
C LYS A 465 3.01 -8.65 23.93
N THR A 466 2.53 -9.24 22.85
CA THR A 466 3.34 -10.00 21.86
C THR A 466 3.26 -9.33 20.49
N GLY A 467 4.19 -9.67 19.60
CA GLY A 467 4.24 -9.15 18.23
C GLY A 467 4.75 -7.71 18.12
N PHE A 468 5.47 -7.19 19.12
CA PHE A 468 5.99 -5.82 19.10
C PHE A 468 7.49 -5.76 19.39
N PHE A 469 8.16 -4.81 18.74
CA PHE A 469 9.36 -4.19 19.29
C PHE A 469 8.95 -3.06 20.23
N THR A 470 9.60 -2.93 21.37
CA THR A 470 9.43 -1.78 22.28
C THR A 470 10.79 -1.14 22.54
N VAL A 471 10.97 0.08 22.04
CA VAL A 471 12.18 0.89 22.21
C VAL A 471 11.89 1.95 23.26
N LYS A 472 12.46 1.77 24.45
CA LYS A 472 12.23 2.66 25.59
C LYS A 472 13.07 3.95 25.44
N ARG A 473 12.81 4.93 26.31
CA ARG A 473 13.56 6.19 26.36
C ARG A 473 15.08 5.95 26.40
N GLY A 474 15.84 6.71 25.62
CA GLY A 474 17.29 6.59 25.51
C GLY A 474 17.80 5.29 24.87
N ALA A 475 16.91 4.41 24.42
CA ALA A 475 17.27 3.17 23.74
C ALA A 475 17.37 3.36 22.22
N LYS A 476 18.11 2.48 21.55
CA LYS A 476 18.34 2.54 20.10
C LYS A 476 18.01 1.20 19.44
N LEU A 477 17.22 1.25 18.37
CA LEU A 477 16.98 0.14 17.46
C LEU A 477 17.41 0.55 16.06
N ILE A 478 18.34 -0.18 15.47
CA ILE A 478 18.88 0.09 14.13
C ILE A 478 18.69 -1.12 13.23
N PHE A 479 18.08 -0.92 12.08
CA PHE A 479 17.98 -1.90 11.00
C PHE A 479 18.89 -1.51 9.84
N LYS A 480 19.62 -2.47 9.29
CA LYS A 480 20.49 -2.29 8.12
C LYS A 480 20.32 -3.46 7.16
N ARG A 481 19.89 -3.22 5.92
CA ARG A 481 19.74 -4.28 4.90
C ARG A 481 18.97 -5.51 5.40
N SER A 482 17.97 -5.31 6.25
CA SER A 482 17.28 -6.40 6.97
C SER A 482 15.79 -6.38 6.68
N THR A 483 15.16 -7.56 6.70
CA THR A 483 13.71 -7.70 6.50
C THR A 483 13.03 -8.01 7.82
N VAL A 484 11.94 -7.30 8.13
CA VAL A 484 11.05 -7.63 9.26
C VAL A 484 9.64 -7.81 8.74
N THR A 485 9.04 -8.98 9.01
CA THR A 485 7.69 -9.34 8.55
C THR A 485 6.93 -10.11 9.62
N ALA A 486 5.64 -10.35 9.39
CA ALA A 486 4.84 -11.26 10.22
C ALA A 486 5.26 -12.72 9.99
N ALA A 487 5.26 -13.54 11.04
CA ALA A 487 5.56 -14.97 10.94
C ALA A 487 4.48 -15.73 10.16
N CYS A 488 3.21 -15.39 10.37
CA CYS A 488 2.08 -16.01 9.66
C CYS A 488 1.81 -15.33 8.31
N ARG A 489 1.63 -16.13 7.25
CA ARG A 489 1.31 -15.67 5.88
C ARG A 489 0.15 -14.68 5.80
N ASN A 490 -0.95 -14.95 6.51
CA ASN A 490 -2.15 -14.10 6.51
C ASN A 490 -2.23 -13.17 7.73
N GLY A 491 -1.17 -13.13 8.54
CA GLY A 491 -1.10 -12.37 9.79
C GLY A 491 -0.45 -11.01 9.62
N MET A 492 -0.71 -10.10 10.57
CA MET A 492 0.06 -8.86 10.70
C MET A 492 0.66 -8.76 12.10
N TRP A 493 1.93 -8.39 12.18
CA TRP A 493 2.58 -8.17 13.47
C TRP A 493 2.25 -6.78 14.03
N GLY A 494 2.46 -6.59 15.32
CA GLY A 494 1.99 -5.42 16.05
C GLY A 494 2.70 -4.10 15.70
N GLY A 495 4.00 -4.14 15.38
CA GLY A 495 4.78 -2.95 15.08
C GLY A 495 5.88 -2.58 16.07
N ILE A 496 6.44 -1.38 15.89
CA ILE A 496 7.48 -0.82 16.74
C ILE A 496 6.90 0.30 17.60
N ARG A 497 7.00 0.14 18.92
CA ARG A 497 6.62 1.16 19.91
C ARG A 497 7.85 1.96 20.30
N VAL A 498 7.79 3.28 20.17
CA VAL A 498 8.93 4.16 20.44
C VAL A 498 8.56 5.14 21.52
N TRP A 499 9.15 4.97 22.70
CA TRP A 499 8.85 5.84 23.84
C TRP A 499 9.74 7.08 23.79
N GLY A 500 9.11 8.24 23.68
CA GLY A 500 9.77 9.53 23.74
C GLY A 500 9.73 10.21 25.09
N ASN A 501 10.12 11.48 25.07
CA ASN A 501 9.96 12.42 26.18
C ASN A 501 9.36 13.72 25.64
N ASN A 502 8.14 14.05 26.07
CA ASN A 502 7.39 15.20 25.58
C ASN A 502 7.89 16.55 26.12
N ASP A 503 8.76 16.53 27.14
CA ASP A 503 9.30 17.72 27.80
C ASP A 503 10.76 18.01 27.40
N ARG A 504 11.29 17.29 26.41
CA ARG A 504 12.70 17.37 26.04
C ARG A 504 12.89 17.29 24.53
N GLU A 505 13.86 18.06 24.03
CA GLU A 505 14.22 18.02 22.62
C GLU A 505 14.79 16.65 22.23
N GLN A 506 14.36 16.14 21.07
CA GLN A 506 14.89 14.91 20.50
C GLN A 506 16.38 15.03 20.14
N PRO A 507 17.15 13.94 20.28
CA PRO A 507 18.49 13.85 19.69
C PRO A 507 18.44 14.09 18.18
N ASP A 508 19.52 14.61 17.60
CA ASP A 508 19.67 14.72 16.15
C ASP A 508 20.53 13.57 15.62
N VAL A 509 20.01 12.83 14.64
CA VAL A 509 20.62 11.63 14.06
C VAL A 509 21.14 11.83 12.65
N TRP A 510 21.00 13.03 12.10
CA TRP A 510 21.46 13.33 10.76
C TRP A 510 22.83 13.99 10.83
N ALA A 511 23.79 13.40 10.12
CA ALA A 511 25.13 13.95 9.96
C ALA A 511 25.43 14.12 8.47
N THR A 512 26.09 15.21 8.11
CA THR A 512 26.60 15.43 6.76
C THR A 512 28.01 14.88 6.64
N VAL A 513 28.23 13.92 5.73
CA VAL A 513 29.56 13.35 5.44
C VAL A 513 29.84 13.57 3.96
N GLY A 514 30.64 14.60 3.66
CA GLY A 514 30.83 15.04 2.27
C GLY A 514 29.57 15.77 1.78
N GLU A 515 29.03 15.32 0.65
CA GLU A 515 27.76 15.81 0.09
C GLU A 515 26.55 14.94 0.52
N ASP A 516 26.81 13.77 1.12
CA ASP A 516 25.76 12.84 1.54
C ASP A 516 25.33 13.08 2.99
N GLU A 517 24.02 13.07 3.23
CA GLU A 517 23.47 12.97 4.58
C GLU A 517 23.38 11.49 5.00
N VAL A 518 23.87 11.17 6.19
CA VAL A 518 23.88 9.81 6.73
C VAL A 518 23.29 9.77 8.14
N LEU A 519 22.80 8.61 8.55
CA LEU A 519 22.33 8.37 9.91
C LEU A 519 23.52 8.11 10.84
N ASP A 520 23.68 8.93 11.88
CA ASP A 520 24.63 8.69 12.97
C ASP A 520 24.01 7.79 14.05
N TYR A 521 24.47 6.53 14.10
CA TYR A 521 24.03 5.54 15.09
C TYR A 521 24.60 5.78 16.50
N ASN A 522 25.59 6.66 16.64
CA ASN A 522 26.39 6.83 17.85
C ASN A 522 26.09 8.12 18.60
N VAL A 523 25.06 8.87 18.18
CA VAL A 523 24.55 10.07 18.86
C VAL A 523 24.43 9.81 20.37
N PRO A 524 25.12 10.59 21.23
CA PRO A 524 25.02 10.42 22.68
C PRO A 524 23.59 10.63 23.18
N VAL A 525 23.11 9.71 24.02
CA VAL A 525 21.78 9.79 24.65
C VAL A 525 21.87 9.44 26.14
N THR A 526 20.95 9.97 26.91
CA THR A 526 20.69 9.69 28.32
C THR A 526 19.44 8.82 28.47
N THR A 527 19.21 8.24 29.65
CA THR A 527 18.02 7.41 29.93
C THR A 527 16.68 8.12 29.75
N ASP A 528 16.70 9.45 29.62
CA ASP A 528 15.52 10.30 29.55
C ASP A 528 15.37 10.99 28.17
N ASP A 529 16.29 10.77 27.24
CA ASP A 529 16.12 11.20 25.85
C ASP A 529 15.10 10.28 25.13
N ALA A 530 14.66 10.69 23.95
CA ALA A 530 13.75 9.87 23.15
C ALA A 530 14.37 8.50 22.81
N GLY A 531 13.54 7.44 22.83
CA GLY A 531 13.87 6.20 22.15
C GLY A 531 13.97 6.44 20.65
N MET A 532 14.86 5.70 19.99
CA MET A 532 15.25 5.97 18.60
C MET A 532 15.12 4.71 17.75
N VAL A 533 14.43 4.82 16.61
CA VAL A 533 14.36 3.78 15.60
C VAL A 533 14.94 4.30 14.30
N LEU A 534 15.95 3.61 13.77
CA LEU A 534 16.70 4.01 12.60
C LEU A 534 16.62 2.91 11.54
N PHE A 535 16.04 3.23 10.39
CA PHE A 535 15.98 2.35 9.22
C PHE A 535 17.02 2.80 8.20
N ASP A 536 18.09 2.02 8.04
CA ASP A 536 19.14 2.29 7.06
C ASP A 536 18.85 1.58 5.72
N ILE A 537 19.68 1.88 4.73
CA ILE A 537 19.52 1.45 3.35
C ILE A 537 19.31 -0.06 3.23
N GLY A 538 18.38 -0.44 2.35
CA GLY A 538 18.03 -1.84 2.08
C GLY A 538 17.20 -2.51 3.17
N THR A 539 16.78 -1.78 4.21
CA THR A 539 15.83 -2.30 5.19
C THR A 539 14.44 -2.43 4.57
N LYS A 540 13.77 -3.55 4.82
CA LYS A 540 12.40 -3.83 4.38
C LYS A 540 11.51 -4.15 5.57
N ILE A 541 10.41 -3.41 5.73
CA ILE A 541 9.41 -3.69 6.77
C ILE A 541 8.06 -4.00 6.12
N THR A 542 7.52 -5.17 6.41
CA THR A 542 6.25 -5.61 5.80
C THR A 542 5.26 -6.13 6.82
N ARG A 543 3.97 -6.09 6.45
CA ARG A 543 2.86 -6.71 7.19
C ARG A 543 2.77 -6.28 8.67
N ALA A 544 3.18 -5.07 9.00
CA ALA A 544 2.98 -4.49 10.33
C ALA A 544 1.61 -3.83 10.38
N LYS A 545 0.82 -4.07 11.43
CA LYS A 545 -0.40 -3.30 11.71
C LYS A 545 -0.08 -1.82 11.78
N ARG A 546 1.04 -1.47 12.42
CA ARG A 546 1.62 -0.13 12.48
C ARG A 546 3.13 -0.26 12.47
N VAL A 547 3.86 0.24 11.47
CA VAL A 547 5.32 0.07 11.46
C VAL A 547 5.94 0.78 12.66
N VAL A 548 5.63 2.07 12.83
CA VAL A 548 6.05 2.82 14.02
C VAL A 548 4.89 3.55 14.67
N GLY A 549 4.75 3.33 15.97
CA GLY A 549 3.88 4.10 16.85
C GLY A 549 4.66 4.77 17.97
N THR A 550 4.48 6.07 18.12
CA THR A 550 4.92 6.83 19.32
C THR A 550 3.96 6.66 20.51
N ARG A 551 2.95 5.80 20.33
CA ARG A 551 2.01 5.34 21.34
C ARG A 551 2.37 3.97 21.90
N SER A 552 1.70 3.57 22.97
CA SER A 552 1.74 2.19 23.45
C SER A 552 0.33 1.63 23.57
N ASP A 553 0.01 0.62 22.75
CA ASP A 553 -1.25 -0.12 22.87
C ASP A 553 -1.38 -0.72 24.28
N ALA A 554 -2.61 -0.78 24.79
CA ALA A 554 -2.95 -1.16 26.17
C ALA A 554 -2.49 -0.18 27.28
N VAL A 555 -1.90 0.97 26.94
CA VAL A 555 -1.67 2.06 27.91
C VAL A 555 -2.80 3.09 27.77
N PRO A 556 -3.51 3.47 28.85
CA PRO A 556 -4.53 4.51 28.81
C PRO A 556 -3.96 5.81 28.22
N TYR A 557 -4.71 6.48 27.34
CA TYR A 557 -4.25 7.68 26.64
C TYR A 557 -3.71 8.77 27.59
N ALA A 558 -4.30 8.89 28.79
CA ALA A 558 -3.86 9.80 29.86
C ALA A 558 -2.43 9.57 30.37
N ILE A 559 -1.93 8.33 30.28
CA ILE A 559 -0.58 7.95 30.69
C ILE A 559 0.38 7.99 29.49
N GLN A 560 -0.14 7.98 28.26
CA GLN A 560 0.68 8.00 27.07
C GLN A 560 1.36 9.34 26.82
N VAL A 561 0.87 10.45 27.40
CA VAL A 561 1.50 11.78 27.32
C VAL A 561 2.98 11.71 27.73
N ASP A 562 3.29 10.95 28.78
CA ASP A 562 4.66 10.71 29.26
C ASP A 562 5.50 9.81 28.33
N ARG A 563 4.97 9.36 27.19
CA ARG A 563 5.69 8.48 26.25
C ARG A 563 5.72 9.01 24.82
N ARG A 564 5.13 10.17 24.56
CA ARG A 564 5.14 10.83 23.23
C ARG A 564 6.52 11.39 22.89
N GLY A 565 6.76 11.67 21.61
CA GLY A 565 8.02 12.25 21.14
C GLY A 565 9.12 11.23 20.84
N GLY A 566 8.78 9.99 20.47
CA GLY A 566 9.76 9.02 19.97
C GLY A 566 10.39 9.50 18.66
N LEU A 567 11.68 9.22 18.45
CA LEU A 567 12.41 9.62 17.25
C LEU A 567 12.47 8.47 16.23
N VAL A 568 12.11 8.77 14.98
CA VAL A 568 12.12 7.81 13.88
C VAL A 568 12.85 8.42 12.70
N ALA A 569 13.87 7.73 12.19
CA ALA A 569 14.56 8.18 10.98
C ALA A 569 14.73 7.03 9.99
N GLY A 570 14.52 7.33 8.71
CA GLY A 570 14.68 6.36 7.62
C GLY A 570 15.53 6.91 6.49
N LYS A 571 16.49 6.13 6.00
CA LYS A 571 17.27 6.41 4.78
C LYS A 571 17.25 5.18 3.88
N GLY A 572 16.68 5.28 2.68
CA GLY A 572 16.74 4.18 1.70
C GLY A 572 16.01 2.89 2.12
N ALA A 573 14.98 3.01 2.98
CA ALA A 573 14.21 1.89 3.51
C ALA A 573 12.88 1.71 2.75
N THR A 574 12.39 0.48 2.69
CA THR A 574 11.17 0.10 1.97
C THR A 574 10.12 -0.46 2.93
N PHE A 575 8.87 -0.03 2.77
CA PHE A 575 7.73 -0.40 3.61
C PHE A 575 6.61 -0.92 2.72
N ILE A 576 6.19 -2.18 2.91
CA ILE A 576 5.22 -2.85 2.03
C ILE A 576 4.05 -3.44 2.82
N ASP A 577 2.82 -3.21 2.38
CA ASP A 577 1.58 -3.80 2.94
C ASP A 577 1.46 -3.66 4.45
N ASN A 578 1.72 -2.45 4.94
CA ASN A 578 1.56 -2.11 6.34
C ASN A 578 0.25 -1.35 6.52
N GLY A 579 -0.50 -1.66 7.58
CA GLY A 579 -1.79 -1.00 7.83
C GLY A 579 -1.62 0.49 8.15
N ARG A 580 -0.56 0.83 8.89
CA ARG A 580 -0.08 2.20 9.05
C ARG A 580 1.44 2.26 9.06
N VAL A 581 2.07 3.16 8.31
CA VAL A 581 3.54 3.29 8.38
C VAL A 581 3.96 4.06 9.64
N GLY A 582 3.45 5.27 9.84
CA GLY A 582 3.85 6.12 10.97
C GLY A 582 2.68 6.68 11.77
N GLU A 583 2.80 6.65 13.09
CA GLU A 583 1.86 7.28 14.02
C GLU A 583 2.61 8.19 15.01
N PHE A 584 2.47 9.50 14.78
CA PHE A 584 3.16 10.54 15.54
C PHE A 584 2.16 11.35 16.35
N LEU A 585 2.15 11.10 17.67
CA LEU A 585 1.34 11.85 18.61
C LEU A 585 1.98 13.20 18.95
N GLN A 586 1.17 14.06 19.57
CA GLN A 586 1.51 15.43 19.99
C GLN A 586 2.90 15.53 20.62
N TYR A 587 3.74 16.41 20.07
CA TYR A 587 5.09 16.70 20.54
C TYR A 587 5.62 18.06 20.07
N PRO A 588 6.16 18.91 20.97
CA PRO A 588 5.90 18.99 22.40
C PRO A 588 4.69 19.88 22.67
N ARG A 589 3.71 19.37 23.42
CA ARG A 589 2.68 20.16 24.14
C ARG A 589 1.76 19.22 24.90
N PRO A 590 1.48 19.48 26.19
CA PRO A 590 0.18 19.12 26.76
C PRO A 590 -0.65 20.33 27.21
N SER A 591 -0.06 21.53 27.26
CA SER A 591 -0.67 22.72 27.89
C SER A 591 -0.18 24.08 27.36
N GLY A 592 0.18 24.19 26.07
CA GLY A 592 0.17 25.49 25.36
C GLY A 592 1.49 26.28 25.17
N GLY A 593 2.68 25.67 25.19
CA GLY A 593 3.96 26.32 24.83
C GLY A 593 4.76 25.48 23.81
N TYR A 594 5.23 26.06 22.69
CA TYR A 594 5.93 25.30 21.63
C TYR A 594 7.42 25.30 21.97
N ALA A 595 7.93 24.21 22.58
CA ALA A 595 9.32 24.18 23.00
C ALA A 595 10.28 23.63 21.92
N PHE A 596 9.83 22.64 21.11
CA PHE A 596 10.67 21.84 20.21
C PHE A 596 9.91 21.47 18.93
N ALA A 597 10.62 21.04 17.89
CA ALA A 597 10.05 20.38 16.72
C ALA A 597 10.49 18.90 16.70
N ASN A 598 9.64 18.02 16.17
CA ASN A 598 9.98 16.61 15.91
C ASN A 598 11.07 16.54 14.84
N LYS A 599 12.13 15.79 15.11
CA LYS A 599 13.29 15.59 14.24
C LYS A 599 13.19 14.31 13.41
N SER A 600 12.03 13.64 13.43
CA SER A 600 11.80 12.46 12.60
C SER A 600 11.81 12.83 11.12
N ARG A 601 12.55 12.06 10.32
CA ARG A 601 12.80 12.36 8.91
C ARG A 601 12.96 11.08 8.09
N PHE A 602 12.45 11.11 6.87
CA PHE A 602 12.56 10.01 5.92
C PHE A 602 13.17 10.53 4.62
N VAL A 603 14.25 9.88 4.18
CA VAL A 603 15.03 10.25 2.99
C VAL A 603 15.12 9.03 2.07
N LEU A 604 14.81 9.17 0.78
CA LEU A 604 14.92 8.07 -0.20
C LEU A 604 14.13 6.80 0.19
N CYS A 605 13.06 6.94 0.97
CA CYS A 605 12.27 5.79 1.43
C CYS A 605 11.13 5.47 0.47
N ASN A 606 10.77 4.20 0.36
CA ASN A 606 9.68 3.72 -0.49
C ASN A 606 8.54 3.14 0.36
N PHE A 607 7.35 3.70 0.24
CA PHE A 607 6.15 3.31 0.96
C PHE A 607 5.11 2.80 -0.04
N LYS A 608 4.77 1.52 0.03
CA LYS A 608 3.91 0.87 -0.97
C LYS A 608 2.82 0.03 -0.32
N GLU A 609 1.59 0.21 -0.80
CA GLU A 609 0.51 -0.75 -0.64
C GLU A 609 0.35 -1.54 -1.95
N THR A 610 0.16 -2.84 -1.83
CA THR A 610 0.22 -3.76 -2.96
C THR A 610 -0.94 -4.75 -2.98
N SER A 611 -1.49 -5.08 -1.80
CA SER A 611 -2.71 -5.87 -1.67
C SER A 611 -3.88 -5.02 -1.16
N GLU A 612 -5.09 -5.27 -1.68
CA GLU A 612 -6.36 -4.78 -1.07
C GLU A 612 -6.73 -5.52 0.24
N GLU A 613 -5.94 -6.52 0.65
CA GLU A 613 -6.22 -7.36 1.83
C GLU A 613 -5.79 -6.73 3.16
N THR A 614 -5.02 -5.64 3.14
CA THR A 614 -4.61 -4.99 4.39
C THR A 614 -5.79 -4.24 5.02
N GLU A 615 -5.73 -3.99 6.34
CA GLU A 615 -6.60 -3.00 6.97
C GLU A 615 -6.34 -1.64 6.29
N LYS A 616 -7.14 -1.27 5.27
CA LYS A 616 -7.06 -0.04 4.47
C LYS A 616 -5.84 0.84 4.75
N GLY A 617 -4.76 0.62 4.00
CA GLY A 617 -3.46 1.22 4.28
C GLY A 617 -3.48 2.74 4.40
N ILE A 618 -2.83 3.25 5.45
CA ILE A 618 -2.53 4.68 5.66
C ILE A 618 -1.02 4.83 5.74
N GLY A 619 -0.43 5.82 5.08
CA GLY A 619 1.01 6.06 5.22
C GLY A 619 1.32 6.62 6.61
N PHE A 620 1.09 7.90 6.81
CA PHE A 620 1.44 8.61 8.04
C PHE A 620 0.23 9.31 8.65
N THR A 621 0.11 9.23 9.97
CA THR A 621 -0.82 10.07 10.72
C THR A 621 -0.10 10.83 11.81
N ILE A 622 -0.30 12.14 11.78
CA ILE A 622 0.47 13.11 12.53
C ILE A 622 -0.52 14.00 13.28
N TRP A 623 -0.46 14.02 14.61
CA TRP A 623 -1.35 14.82 15.45
C TRP A 623 -0.55 15.81 16.26
N ASP A 624 -0.84 17.10 16.08
CA ASP A 624 -0.32 18.23 16.87
C ASP A 624 1.20 18.11 17.13
N THR A 625 1.95 17.80 16.07
CA THR A 625 3.40 17.68 16.12
C THR A 625 4.02 18.19 14.83
N ASP A 626 4.96 19.12 14.99
CA ASP A 626 5.61 19.81 13.88
C ASP A 626 6.96 19.19 13.56
N GLY A 627 7.45 19.34 12.33
CA GLY A 627 8.85 19.10 11.96
C GLY A 627 9.14 17.77 11.27
N ILE A 628 8.14 16.90 11.14
CA ILE A 628 8.28 15.65 10.40
C ILE A 628 8.54 15.97 8.93
N THR A 629 9.62 15.38 8.39
CA THR A 629 10.14 15.72 7.06
C THR A 629 10.23 14.49 6.15
N PHE A 630 9.81 14.67 4.89
CA PHE A 630 9.91 13.67 3.81
C PHE A 630 10.69 14.25 2.64
N ASP A 631 11.73 13.54 2.21
CA ASP A 631 12.65 13.97 1.16
C ASP A 631 12.97 12.80 0.21
N HIS A 632 12.81 13.00 -1.09
CA HIS A 632 13.01 11.98 -2.13
C HIS A 632 12.29 10.65 -1.87
N CYS A 633 11.14 10.67 -1.18
CA CYS A 633 10.40 9.47 -0.83
C CYS A 633 9.31 9.15 -1.86
N THR A 634 9.03 7.86 -2.03
CA THR A 634 7.95 7.38 -2.91
C THR A 634 6.79 6.84 -2.08
N PHE A 635 5.56 7.25 -2.40
CA PHE A 635 4.31 6.77 -1.80
C PHE A 635 3.40 6.22 -2.89
N ARG A 636 2.98 4.96 -2.77
CA ARG A 636 2.31 4.25 -3.86
C ARG A 636 1.10 3.45 -3.39
N GLU A 637 -0.04 3.69 -4.04
CA GLU A 637 -1.32 2.96 -3.94
C GLU A 637 -1.98 2.90 -2.56
N PHE A 638 -1.68 3.81 -1.63
CA PHE A 638 -2.39 3.82 -0.35
C PHE A 638 -3.91 3.93 -0.52
N ASP A 639 -4.68 3.08 0.16
CA ASP A 639 -6.15 3.06 0.13
C ASP A 639 -6.75 4.39 0.61
N HIS A 640 -6.18 4.91 1.71
CA HIS A 640 -6.53 6.19 2.32
C HIS A 640 -5.51 7.27 1.95
N GLU A 641 -5.10 8.11 2.91
CA GLU A 641 -4.09 9.14 2.73
C GLU A 641 -2.68 8.57 2.94
N SER A 642 -1.75 8.96 2.05
CA SER A 642 -0.32 8.76 2.26
C SER A 642 0.16 9.55 3.48
N ILE A 643 -0.38 10.77 3.66
CA ILE A 643 -0.09 11.60 4.84
C ILE A 643 -1.37 12.31 5.27
N VAL A 644 -1.74 12.13 6.54
CA VAL A 644 -2.81 12.90 7.19
C VAL A 644 -2.27 13.60 8.44
N ALA A 645 -2.43 14.93 8.48
CA ALA A 645 -1.97 15.79 9.55
C ALA A 645 -3.14 16.50 10.22
N PHE A 646 -3.15 16.52 11.55
CA PHE A 646 -4.11 17.25 12.38
C PHE A 646 -3.34 18.27 13.19
N ASP A 647 -3.61 19.56 13.00
CA ASP A 647 -2.99 20.64 13.75
C ASP A 647 -1.44 20.58 13.75
N ALA A 648 -0.85 20.03 12.68
CA ALA A 648 0.56 19.63 12.62
C ALA A 648 1.26 20.15 11.37
N LYS A 649 2.44 20.74 11.54
CA LYS A 649 3.28 21.25 10.45
C LYS A 649 4.17 20.17 9.88
N ILE A 650 3.97 19.84 8.62
CA ILE A 650 4.76 18.82 7.91
C ILE A 650 5.58 19.44 6.78
N ASN A 651 6.76 18.89 6.55
CA ASN A 651 7.65 19.29 5.46
C ASN A 651 7.76 18.15 4.43
N ILE A 652 7.44 18.44 3.18
CA ILE A 652 7.64 17.55 2.04
C ILE A 652 8.56 18.32 1.10
N THR A 653 9.85 17.96 1.11
CA THR A 653 10.92 18.70 0.43
C THR A 653 11.12 18.20 -1.00
N SER A 654 12.33 17.96 -1.50
CA SER A 654 12.54 17.66 -2.92
C SER A 654 12.22 16.23 -3.32
N GLY A 655 11.87 16.04 -4.60
CA GLY A 655 11.93 14.75 -5.29
C GLY A 655 10.98 13.66 -4.77
N ASN A 656 9.97 14.00 -3.96
CA ASN A 656 9.01 12.99 -3.50
C ASN A 656 8.03 12.64 -4.62
N VAL A 657 7.65 11.36 -4.70
CA VAL A 657 6.72 10.85 -5.73
C VAL A 657 5.51 10.24 -5.06
N PHE A 658 4.32 10.72 -5.41
CA PHE A 658 3.05 10.15 -4.98
C PHE A 658 2.34 9.55 -6.19
N PHE A 659 1.95 8.27 -6.09
CA PHE A 659 1.37 7.52 -7.19
C PHE A 659 0.10 6.79 -6.76
N LYS A 660 -0.99 6.98 -7.51
CA LYS A 660 -2.27 6.27 -7.32
C LYS A 660 -2.87 5.86 -8.66
N SER A 661 -3.01 4.56 -8.90
CA SER A 661 -3.47 3.97 -10.15
C SER A 661 -4.99 3.87 -10.28
N GLU A 662 -5.45 3.45 -11.46
CA GLU A 662 -6.87 3.25 -11.80
C GLU A 662 -7.57 2.20 -10.92
N GLU A 663 -6.89 1.12 -10.57
CA GLU A 663 -7.46 -0.04 -9.87
C GLU A 663 -7.85 0.31 -8.42
N TYR A 664 -7.05 1.16 -7.76
CA TYR A 664 -7.22 1.56 -6.36
C TYR A 664 -8.02 2.87 -6.16
N THR A 665 -8.76 3.32 -7.19
CA THR A 665 -9.58 4.55 -7.13
C THR A 665 -11.09 4.27 -7.00
N THR A 666 -11.48 3.10 -6.50
CA THR A 666 -12.89 2.72 -6.35
C THR A 666 -13.52 3.36 -5.09
N GLY A 667 -14.00 4.59 -5.22
CA GLY A 667 -14.83 5.29 -4.22
C GLY A 667 -14.46 6.77 -4.04
N ASN A 668 -15.30 7.53 -3.33
CA ASN A 668 -15.13 8.98 -3.04
C ASN A 668 -13.92 9.29 -2.12
N ARG A 669 -12.79 8.58 -2.24
CA ARG A 669 -11.74 8.46 -1.22
C ARG A 669 -10.33 8.82 -1.67
N SER A 670 -10.12 9.24 -2.92
CA SER A 670 -8.78 9.51 -3.45
C SER A 670 -8.20 10.82 -2.90
N ARG A 671 -7.63 10.78 -1.70
CA ARG A 671 -6.83 11.87 -1.12
C ARG A 671 -5.43 11.36 -0.83
N ILE A 672 -4.41 12.06 -1.31
CA ILE A 672 -3.02 11.67 -1.08
C ILE A 672 -2.51 12.31 0.21
N ILE A 673 -2.65 13.64 0.31
CA ILE A 673 -2.27 14.42 1.48
C ILE A 673 -3.50 15.14 2.01
N SER A 674 -3.75 15.01 3.32
CA SER A 674 -4.77 15.80 4.02
C SER A 674 -4.16 16.54 5.21
N ALA A 675 -4.40 17.85 5.31
CA ALA A 675 -4.08 18.62 6.51
C ALA A 675 -5.30 19.31 7.08
N VAL A 676 -5.50 19.15 8.37
CA VAL A 676 -6.74 19.49 9.03
C VAL A 676 -6.45 20.34 10.25
N SER A 677 -7.23 21.41 10.42
CA SER A 677 -7.07 22.33 11.54
C SER A 677 -8.34 22.44 12.37
N THR A 678 -8.19 22.33 13.69
CA THR A 678 -9.23 22.54 14.69
C THR A 678 -9.01 23.92 15.32
N TYR A 679 -9.64 24.96 14.75
CA TYR A 679 -9.40 26.36 15.15
C TYR A 679 -9.27 26.53 16.67
N PRO A 680 -8.27 27.27 17.17
CA PRO A 680 -7.24 28.01 16.43
C PRO A 680 -5.94 27.21 16.21
N PHE A 681 -5.97 25.91 16.50
CA PHE A 681 -4.83 25.05 16.24
C PHE A 681 -4.74 24.80 14.74
N SER A 682 -3.51 24.60 14.31
CA SER A 682 -3.19 24.63 12.90
C SER A 682 -1.76 24.22 12.69
N GLY A 683 -1.55 23.47 11.63
CA GLY A 683 -0.23 23.14 11.16
C GLY A 683 -0.10 23.47 9.68
N GLY A 684 0.99 24.14 9.32
CA GLY A 684 1.25 24.48 7.92
C GLY A 684 1.58 23.23 7.09
N LEU A 685 1.04 23.15 5.89
CA LEU A 685 1.59 22.27 4.86
C LEU A 685 2.74 22.99 4.17
N ASN A 686 3.96 22.47 4.27
CA ASN A 686 5.08 22.98 3.49
C ASN A 686 5.50 21.91 2.48
N ILE A 687 5.05 22.06 1.24
CA ILE A 687 5.27 21.12 0.15
C ILE A 687 6.03 21.85 -0.93
N GLY A 688 7.27 21.46 -1.18
CA GLY A 688 7.95 21.93 -2.37
C GLY A 688 9.37 21.48 -2.56
N GLY A 689 9.74 21.40 -3.84
CA GLY A 689 11.10 21.17 -4.27
C GLY A 689 12.03 22.33 -3.92
N VAL A 690 13.30 22.00 -3.83
CA VAL A 690 14.41 22.95 -3.90
C VAL A 690 15.29 22.60 -5.08
N ASN A 691 15.88 23.61 -5.73
CA ASN A 691 16.85 23.46 -6.81
C ASN A 691 16.31 22.72 -8.06
N ASN A 692 15.06 22.98 -8.48
CA ASN A 692 14.41 22.34 -9.64
C ASN A 692 14.24 20.82 -9.48
N ASP A 693 14.00 20.35 -8.26
CA ASP A 693 13.73 18.94 -7.98
C ASP A 693 12.32 18.77 -7.41
N PRO A 694 11.30 18.77 -8.29
CA PRO A 694 9.92 18.92 -7.88
C PRO A 694 9.34 17.67 -7.21
N ASN A 695 8.32 17.88 -6.37
CA ASN A 695 7.48 16.77 -5.92
C ASN A 695 6.47 16.41 -7.00
N ILE A 696 6.31 15.12 -7.29
CA ILE A 696 5.49 14.62 -8.39
C ILE A 696 4.25 13.90 -7.85
N PHE A 697 3.07 14.28 -8.32
CA PHE A 697 1.78 13.68 -8.01
C PHE A 697 1.17 13.07 -9.27
N ASN A 698 1.18 11.73 -9.37
CA ASN A 698 0.63 10.98 -10.50
C ASN A 698 -0.67 10.27 -10.09
N TYR A 699 -1.78 10.56 -10.76
CA TYR A 699 -3.10 10.05 -10.36
C TYR A 699 -4.07 9.86 -11.53
N ALA A 700 -4.99 8.91 -11.36
CA ALA A 700 -6.13 8.72 -12.26
C ALA A 700 -7.31 9.67 -11.92
N ALA A 701 -7.99 10.17 -12.95
CA ALA A 701 -9.15 11.08 -12.81
C ALA A 701 -10.43 10.38 -12.30
N ARG A 702 -10.44 9.98 -11.02
CA ARG A 702 -11.61 9.41 -10.33
C ARG A 702 -11.80 10.00 -8.93
N ARG A 703 -12.59 11.08 -8.83
CA ARG A 703 -13.10 11.70 -7.58
C ARG A 703 -12.04 11.84 -6.47
N GLY A 704 -11.42 13.01 -6.35
CA GLY A 704 -10.43 13.22 -5.30
C GLY A 704 -9.72 14.55 -5.31
N ALA A 705 -8.86 14.76 -4.32
CA ALA A 705 -7.94 15.89 -4.22
C ALA A 705 -6.55 15.39 -3.84
N MET A 706 -5.50 15.75 -4.58
CA MET A 706 -4.14 15.28 -4.24
C MET A 706 -3.68 15.90 -2.94
N ILE A 707 -3.79 17.22 -2.85
CA ILE A 707 -3.61 17.98 -1.61
C ILE A 707 -4.96 18.51 -1.18
N HIS A 708 -5.36 18.14 0.03
CA HIS A 708 -6.60 18.59 0.63
C HIS A 708 -6.34 19.26 1.98
N SER A 709 -6.91 20.44 2.19
CA SER A 709 -6.73 21.15 3.45
C SER A 709 -8.00 21.82 3.97
N TYR A 710 -8.23 21.70 5.28
CA TYR A 710 -9.36 22.29 5.99
C TYR A 710 -8.92 23.33 7.03
N GLY A 711 -9.42 24.57 6.90
CA GLY A 711 -9.41 25.54 8.00
C GLY A 711 -8.03 26.03 8.45
N GLN A 712 -7.04 26.12 7.56
CA GLN A 712 -5.64 26.48 7.87
C GLN A 712 -5.40 27.98 8.19
N ASN A 713 -6.38 28.72 8.69
CA ASN A 713 -6.26 30.15 9.03
C ASN A 713 -5.51 30.33 10.36
N SER A 714 -4.18 30.41 10.28
CA SER A 714 -3.29 30.52 11.42
C SER A 714 -1.98 31.22 11.11
N PHE A 715 -1.04 31.23 12.07
CA PHE A 715 0.28 31.81 11.89
C PHE A 715 1.18 31.11 10.85
N ASP A 716 0.81 29.94 10.33
CA ASP A 716 1.56 29.20 9.31
C ASP A 716 0.66 28.95 8.10
N ALA A 717 1.04 29.53 6.96
CA ALA A 717 0.34 29.36 5.68
C ALA A 717 0.63 27.98 5.06
N THR A 718 -0.32 27.47 4.27
CA THR A 718 -0.07 26.33 3.37
C THR A 718 0.77 26.79 2.19
N ILE A 719 1.97 26.25 2.05
CA ILE A 719 2.91 26.52 0.97
C ILE A 719 2.96 25.29 0.07
N VAL A 720 2.62 25.47 -1.20
CA VAL A 720 2.76 24.43 -2.23
C VAL A 720 3.51 25.03 -3.41
N THR A 721 4.77 24.64 -3.57
CA THR A 721 5.65 25.19 -4.61
C THR A 721 6.50 24.14 -5.29
N GLU A 722 6.95 24.38 -6.52
CA GLU A 722 7.82 23.43 -7.25
C GLU A 722 7.27 21.99 -7.20
N CYS A 723 5.99 21.81 -7.51
CA CYS A 723 5.33 20.51 -7.61
C CYS A 723 4.80 20.27 -9.03
N GLU A 724 4.71 19.01 -9.42
CA GLU A 724 4.14 18.55 -10.69
C GLU A 724 2.91 17.69 -10.41
N PHE A 725 1.76 18.06 -10.96
CA PHE A 725 0.49 17.34 -10.81
C PHE A 725 0.05 16.76 -12.15
N ASN A 726 0.16 15.45 -12.31
CA ASN A 726 -0.13 14.73 -13.54
C ASN A 726 -1.41 13.89 -13.38
N SER A 727 -2.49 14.36 -14.01
CA SER A 727 -3.77 13.66 -14.09
C SER A 727 -3.88 12.85 -15.39
N LYS A 728 -4.26 11.57 -15.27
CA LYS A 728 -4.57 10.72 -16.42
C LYS A 728 -6.07 10.52 -16.59
N TYR A 729 -6.60 10.68 -17.81
CA TYR A 729 -7.96 10.30 -18.17
C TYR A 729 -8.09 8.78 -18.35
N VAL A 730 -9.18 8.19 -17.82
CA VAL A 730 -9.31 6.73 -17.66
C VAL A 730 -10.62 6.16 -18.20
N GLY A 731 -11.24 6.81 -19.19
CA GLY A 731 -12.39 6.31 -19.95
C GLY A 731 -13.77 6.85 -19.52
N GLU A 732 -14.85 6.36 -20.15
CA GLU A 732 -16.24 6.76 -19.89
C GLU A 732 -16.61 6.58 -18.41
N GLY A 733 -17.16 7.63 -17.78
CA GLY A 733 -17.46 7.67 -16.35
C GLY A 733 -16.34 8.26 -15.47
N SER A 734 -15.23 8.73 -16.06
CA SER A 734 -14.23 9.54 -15.35
C SER A 734 -14.88 10.81 -14.80
N ILE A 735 -14.63 11.09 -13.53
CA ILE A 735 -15.27 12.11 -12.69
C ILE A 735 -14.17 12.94 -12.04
N SER A 736 -14.33 14.27 -12.05
CA SER A 736 -13.35 15.29 -11.65
C SER A 736 -12.28 14.85 -10.65
N ALA A 737 -11.01 15.01 -11.00
CA ALA A 737 -9.94 15.11 -10.03
C ALA A 737 -9.54 16.56 -9.77
N THR A 738 -9.05 16.84 -8.56
CA THR A 738 -8.51 18.15 -8.20
C THR A 738 -7.06 18.01 -7.78
N GLY A 739 -6.17 18.84 -8.31
CA GLY A 739 -4.79 18.90 -7.83
C GLY A 739 -4.74 19.35 -6.37
N ILE A 740 -5.19 20.59 -6.13
CA ILE A 740 -5.21 21.20 -4.79
C ILE A 740 -6.61 21.67 -4.44
N TYR A 741 -7.16 21.19 -3.32
CA TYR A 741 -8.44 21.63 -2.79
C TYR A 741 -8.30 22.23 -1.38
N LEU A 742 -8.64 23.51 -1.24
CA LEU A 742 -8.63 24.22 0.05
C LEU A 742 -10.06 24.65 0.42
N GLU A 743 -10.48 24.28 1.63
CA GLU A 743 -11.81 24.59 2.14
C GLU A 743 -11.78 25.22 3.54
N GLY A 744 -12.59 26.26 3.71
CA GLY A 744 -12.66 27.06 4.93
C GLY A 744 -11.50 28.05 5.04
N PRO A 745 -11.51 28.90 6.08
CA PRO A 745 -10.51 29.94 6.28
C PRO A 745 -9.08 29.41 6.14
N ALA A 746 -8.26 30.00 5.28
CA ALA A 746 -6.88 29.55 5.05
C ALA A 746 -5.99 30.66 4.47
N ASP A 747 -4.75 30.72 4.98
CA ASP A 747 -3.64 31.44 4.34
C ASP A 747 -2.81 30.45 3.50
N TYR A 748 -2.49 30.82 2.25
CA TYR A 748 -1.74 29.91 1.36
C TYR A 748 -0.94 30.62 0.27
N ASN A 749 0.16 30.00 -0.14
CA ASN A 749 0.92 30.35 -1.32
C ASN A 749 1.06 29.12 -2.22
N ILE A 750 0.40 29.13 -3.37
CA ILE A 750 0.48 28.09 -4.39
C ILE A 750 1.22 28.66 -5.59
N SER A 751 2.50 28.32 -5.73
CA SER A 751 3.31 28.94 -6.79
C SER A 751 4.39 28.09 -7.41
N SER A 752 4.72 28.33 -8.68
CA SER A 752 5.79 27.59 -9.39
C SER A 752 5.49 26.10 -9.50
N ASN A 753 4.21 25.72 -9.64
CA ASN A 753 3.80 24.34 -9.86
C ASN A 753 3.44 24.12 -11.33
N SER A 754 3.64 22.90 -11.82
CA SER A 754 3.12 22.43 -13.10
C SER A 754 1.91 21.54 -12.85
N PHE A 755 0.82 21.83 -13.54
CA PHE A 755 -0.37 20.99 -13.59
C PHE A 755 -0.47 20.51 -15.03
N ASN A 756 -0.50 19.19 -15.23
CA ASN A 756 -0.70 18.56 -16.53
C ASN A 756 -1.85 17.58 -16.45
N SER A 757 -2.80 17.70 -17.37
CA SER A 757 -3.92 16.76 -17.50
C SER A 757 -3.91 16.13 -18.90
N THR A 758 -4.64 15.04 -19.08
CA THR A 758 -4.85 14.41 -20.41
C THR A 758 -6.35 14.32 -20.76
N ALA A 759 -7.18 15.07 -20.02
CA ALA A 759 -8.63 14.97 -20.05
C ALA A 759 -9.29 15.61 -21.28
N ASN A 760 -8.73 16.68 -21.87
CA ASN A 760 -9.39 17.40 -22.96
C ASN A 760 -9.03 16.80 -24.34
N ARG A 761 -7.86 16.16 -24.48
CA ARG A 761 -7.34 15.61 -25.75
C ARG A 761 -8.14 14.47 -26.40
N ILE A 762 -9.11 13.85 -25.72
CA ILE A 762 -9.73 12.60 -26.20
C ILE A 762 -11.15 12.77 -26.81
N VAL A 763 -11.87 13.90 -26.65
CA VAL A 763 -13.32 13.91 -26.96
C VAL A 763 -13.76 15.03 -27.90
N GLY A 764 -13.70 14.74 -29.20
CA GLY A 764 -14.35 15.51 -30.27
C GLY A 764 -15.89 15.34 -30.38
N THR A 765 -16.58 14.78 -29.37
CA THR A 765 -18.05 14.60 -29.39
C THR A 765 -18.67 14.48 -27.96
N ILE A 766 -18.92 15.63 -27.33
CA ILE A 766 -20.05 15.99 -26.40
C ILE A 766 -20.49 15.06 -25.23
N THR A 767 -19.95 13.86 -24.95
CA THR A 767 -20.56 12.99 -23.89
C THR A 767 -19.65 12.42 -22.79
N GLY A 768 -18.36 12.76 -22.73
CA GLY A 768 -17.47 12.20 -21.69
C GLY A 768 -16.25 13.05 -21.34
N ARG A 769 -16.43 14.31 -20.92
CA ARG A 769 -15.31 15.13 -20.42
C ARG A 769 -15.06 14.83 -18.94
N ALA A 770 -13.81 14.57 -18.55
CA ALA A 770 -13.42 14.66 -17.15
C ALA A 770 -13.25 16.14 -16.75
N PHE A 771 -13.90 16.58 -15.68
CA PHE A 771 -13.88 17.98 -15.24
C PHE A 771 -12.75 18.23 -14.23
N ASP A 772 -11.51 17.99 -14.67
CA ASP A 772 -10.34 18.14 -13.82
C ASP A 772 -10.10 19.62 -13.47
N THR A 773 -9.73 19.85 -12.21
CA THR A 773 -9.44 21.19 -11.69
C THR A 773 -8.01 21.26 -11.13
N GLY A 774 -7.20 22.23 -11.56
CA GLY A 774 -5.86 22.42 -11.01
C GLY A 774 -5.93 22.82 -9.53
N VAL A 775 -6.51 23.98 -9.25
CA VAL A 775 -6.69 24.51 -7.89
C VAL A 775 -8.15 24.89 -7.65
N ALA A 776 -8.74 24.37 -6.57
CA ALA A 776 -10.10 24.69 -6.15
C ALA A 776 -10.11 25.28 -4.73
N LEU A 777 -10.81 26.41 -4.58
CA LEU A 777 -10.92 27.17 -3.35
C LEU A 777 -12.39 27.33 -2.94
N ASN A 778 -12.71 27.06 -1.67
CA ASN A 778 -14.06 27.23 -1.14
C ASN A 778 -14.04 27.90 0.25
N ASN A 779 -14.63 29.10 0.35
CA ASN A 779 -14.70 29.88 1.59
C ASN A 779 -13.34 30.17 2.25
N THR A 780 -12.27 30.37 1.48
CA THR A 780 -10.93 30.58 2.05
C THR A 780 -10.72 31.98 2.65
N GLY A 781 -11.53 32.96 2.25
CA GLY A 781 -11.38 34.37 2.65
C GLY A 781 -12.17 34.79 3.89
N VAL A 782 -12.61 33.86 4.74
CA VAL A 782 -13.55 34.14 5.83
C VAL A 782 -12.86 34.20 7.20
N ASN A 783 -13.35 35.08 8.10
CA ASN A 783 -12.77 35.37 9.44
C ASN A 783 -11.45 36.17 9.41
N GLU A 784 -11.15 36.74 8.26
CA GLU A 784 -9.90 37.39 7.95
C GLU A 784 -10.19 38.86 7.71
N LEU A 785 -9.49 39.72 8.43
CA LEU A 785 -9.35 41.11 8.03
C LEU A 785 -8.09 41.30 7.17
N PHE A 786 -7.16 40.31 7.12
CA PHE A 786 -5.76 40.53 6.74
C PHE A 786 -4.98 39.27 6.24
N SER A 787 -5.58 38.42 5.39
CA SER A 787 -4.89 37.24 4.80
C SER A 787 -3.92 37.59 3.68
N PHE A 788 -2.92 36.73 3.45
CA PHE A 788 -2.15 36.69 2.21
C PHE A 788 -2.33 35.35 1.51
N SER A 789 -3.23 35.30 0.53
CA SER A 789 -3.54 34.09 -0.22
C SER A 789 -3.26 34.30 -1.71
N ARG A 790 -2.36 33.51 -2.28
CA ARG A 790 -1.89 33.70 -3.65
C ARG A 790 -1.84 32.39 -4.43
N ILE A 791 -2.23 32.47 -5.70
CA ILE A 791 -2.00 31.46 -6.73
C ILE A 791 -1.20 32.13 -7.84
N SER A 792 0.08 31.78 -7.99
CA SER A 792 0.92 32.46 -8.98
C SER A 792 2.04 31.66 -9.60
N CYS A 793 2.47 32.02 -10.80
CA CYS A 793 3.62 31.38 -11.46
C CYS A 793 3.40 29.87 -11.70
N ASN A 794 2.15 29.41 -11.75
CA ASN A 794 1.86 28.02 -12.06
C ASN A 794 1.66 27.86 -13.56
N ASP A 795 2.07 26.71 -14.08
CA ASP A 795 1.81 26.26 -15.45
C ASP A 795 0.64 25.29 -15.41
N MET A 796 -0.40 25.50 -16.23
CA MET A 796 -1.63 24.72 -16.23
C MET A 796 -2.01 24.30 -17.64
N ASP A 797 -1.79 23.02 -17.97
CA ASP A 797 -1.97 22.45 -19.31
C ASP A 797 -3.08 21.37 -19.36
N ASP A 798 -3.97 21.46 -20.36
CA ASP A 798 -5.00 20.46 -20.70
C ASP A 798 -6.03 20.18 -19.57
N PHE A 799 -6.47 21.23 -18.83
CA PHE A 799 -7.49 21.13 -17.77
C PHE A 799 -8.89 21.59 -18.19
N TYR A 800 -9.93 21.06 -17.53
CA TYR A 800 -11.26 21.65 -17.64
C TYR A 800 -11.35 22.99 -16.92
N THR A 801 -10.82 23.10 -15.70
CA THR A 801 -10.69 24.39 -15.00
C THR A 801 -9.32 24.54 -14.37
N GLY A 802 -8.57 25.58 -14.71
CA GLY A 802 -7.28 25.85 -14.08
C GLY A 802 -7.44 26.22 -12.60
N VAL A 803 -8.05 27.37 -12.35
CA VAL A 803 -8.38 27.86 -10.99
C VAL A 803 -9.87 28.04 -10.82
N ARG A 804 -10.45 27.45 -9.77
CA ARG A 804 -11.86 27.59 -9.38
C ARG A 804 -12.00 28.21 -8.00
N THR A 805 -12.88 29.20 -7.87
CA THR A 805 -13.30 29.74 -6.57
C THR A 805 -14.79 29.55 -6.34
N SER A 806 -15.18 29.38 -5.08
CA SER A 806 -16.58 29.26 -4.66
C SER A 806 -16.82 29.97 -3.33
N SER A 807 -17.93 30.70 -3.23
CA SER A 807 -18.31 31.47 -2.04
C SER A 807 -17.29 32.57 -1.68
N ASN A 808 -16.92 32.77 -0.41
CA ASN A 808 -16.07 33.90 -0.03
C ASN A 808 -14.57 33.56 -0.11
N ASN A 809 -13.85 34.16 -1.06
CA ASN A 809 -12.40 34.06 -1.21
C ASN A 809 -11.77 35.45 -1.35
N SER A 810 -12.30 36.45 -0.65
CA SER A 810 -12.01 37.89 -0.82
C SER A 810 -10.55 38.35 -0.71
N PHE A 811 -9.61 37.47 -0.36
CA PHE A 811 -8.18 37.80 -0.25
C PHE A 811 -7.30 37.12 -1.30
N VAL A 812 -7.87 36.28 -2.18
CA VAL A 812 -7.07 35.55 -3.16
C VAL A 812 -6.69 36.42 -4.36
N GLU A 813 -5.38 36.52 -4.62
CA GLU A 813 -4.83 37.02 -5.88
C GLU A 813 -4.40 35.84 -6.77
N ILE A 814 -4.84 35.84 -8.03
CA ILE A 814 -4.48 34.86 -9.06
C ILE A 814 -3.62 35.61 -10.09
N LEU A 815 -2.30 35.43 -10.03
CA LEU A 815 -1.34 36.29 -10.73
C LEU A 815 -0.29 35.49 -11.49
N SER A 816 0.12 35.92 -12.67
CA SER A 816 1.28 35.36 -13.38
C SER A 816 1.24 33.85 -13.62
N ASN A 817 0.06 33.25 -13.77
CA ASN A 817 -0.08 31.84 -14.15
C ASN A 817 -0.12 31.70 -15.68
N ASP A 818 0.40 30.61 -16.21
CA ASP A 818 0.27 30.24 -17.62
C ASP A 818 -0.84 29.20 -17.77
N PHE A 819 -1.72 29.42 -18.75
CA PHE A 819 -2.86 28.56 -19.03
C PHE A 819 -2.85 28.16 -20.50
N GLN A 820 -2.78 26.85 -20.74
CA GLN A 820 -2.74 26.22 -22.06
C GLN A 820 -3.80 25.11 -22.15
N GLU A 821 -4.42 24.96 -23.32
CA GLU A 821 -5.45 23.96 -23.64
C GLU A 821 -6.63 23.87 -22.64
N ALA A 822 -6.86 24.92 -21.85
CA ALA A 822 -7.85 24.93 -20.79
C ALA A 822 -9.26 25.29 -21.29
N ASN A 823 -10.30 24.55 -20.85
CA ASN A 823 -11.68 24.95 -21.16
C ASN A 823 -12.06 26.24 -20.42
N ARG A 824 -11.65 26.35 -19.16
CA ARG A 824 -11.80 27.57 -18.35
C ARG A 824 -10.50 27.81 -17.60
N ALA A 825 -9.75 28.84 -17.94
CA ALA A 825 -8.52 29.12 -17.20
C ALA A 825 -8.85 29.52 -15.74
N ILE A 826 -9.73 30.50 -15.56
CA ILE A 826 -10.19 30.95 -14.24
C ILE A 826 -11.73 30.92 -14.19
N ARG A 827 -12.29 30.26 -13.16
CA ARG A 827 -13.73 30.24 -12.88
C ARG A 827 -14.02 30.80 -11.49
N ILE A 828 -14.75 31.91 -11.45
CA ILE A 828 -15.09 32.61 -10.20
C ILE A 828 -16.56 32.44 -9.87
N SER A 829 -16.83 32.01 -8.63
CA SER A 829 -18.16 32.07 -8.01
C SER A 829 -18.02 32.64 -6.61
N GLY A 830 -18.74 33.74 -6.31
CA GLY A 830 -18.62 34.47 -5.06
C GLY A 830 -17.56 35.59 -5.10
N THR A 831 -16.67 35.67 -4.11
CA THR A 831 -15.72 36.78 -3.97
C THR A 831 -14.27 36.32 -4.20
N VAL A 832 -13.47 37.22 -4.77
CA VAL A 832 -12.01 37.15 -4.87
C VAL A 832 -11.44 38.48 -4.37
N ASN A 833 -10.11 38.66 -4.36
CA ASN A 833 -9.55 39.98 -4.10
C ASN A 833 -10.14 41.00 -5.07
N GLU A 834 -10.58 42.15 -4.54
CA GLU A 834 -11.19 43.25 -5.30
C GLU A 834 -10.27 43.78 -6.41
N LYS A 835 -8.98 43.40 -6.38
CA LYS A 835 -8.01 43.62 -7.43
C LYS A 835 -7.29 42.32 -7.77
N GLN A 836 -7.04 42.15 -9.06
CA GLN A 836 -6.09 41.17 -9.59
C GLN A 836 -4.99 41.99 -10.28
N GLY A 837 -3.85 42.17 -9.58
CA GLY A 837 -2.81 43.13 -9.95
C GLY A 837 -3.02 44.52 -9.34
N SER A 838 -2.20 45.49 -9.75
CA SER A 838 -2.24 46.88 -9.29
C SER A 838 -1.62 47.82 -10.34
N GLU A 839 -1.71 49.14 -10.12
CA GLU A 839 -1.01 50.10 -10.98
C GLU A 839 0.50 49.84 -11.00
N GLY A 840 1.11 49.76 -12.19
CA GLY A 840 2.51 49.40 -12.42
C GLY A 840 2.81 47.90 -12.39
N ARG A 841 1.82 47.06 -12.04
CA ARG A 841 1.96 45.60 -11.84
C ARG A 841 0.72 44.87 -12.37
N PRO A 842 0.70 44.47 -13.65
CA PRO A 842 -0.43 43.74 -14.21
C PRO A 842 -0.68 42.41 -13.47
N ALA A 843 -1.88 41.85 -13.59
CA ALA A 843 -2.20 40.52 -13.08
C ALA A 843 -1.27 39.45 -13.67
N GLY A 844 -0.87 39.63 -14.92
CA GLY A 844 0.19 38.87 -15.56
C GLY A 844 -0.15 37.42 -15.93
N ASN A 845 -1.39 36.96 -15.76
CA ASN A 845 -1.78 35.62 -16.23
C ASN A 845 -1.71 35.58 -17.76
N CYS A 846 -1.00 34.60 -18.30
CA CYS A 846 -0.92 34.29 -19.72
C CYS A 846 -2.05 33.31 -20.06
N PHE A 847 -2.86 33.66 -21.05
CA PHE A 847 -3.84 32.76 -21.63
C PHE A 847 -3.44 32.55 -23.08
N ASP A 848 -3.06 31.34 -23.47
CA ASP A 848 -2.70 31.09 -24.87
C ASP A 848 -3.95 31.09 -25.77
N SER A 849 -3.74 30.96 -27.08
CA SER A 849 -4.85 30.94 -28.06
C SER A 849 -5.72 29.68 -28.01
N THR A 850 -5.34 28.66 -27.23
CA THR A 850 -6.05 27.39 -27.13
C THR A 850 -7.02 27.34 -25.94
N VAL A 851 -6.94 28.32 -25.03
CA VAL A 851 -7.91 28.50 -23.94
C VAL A 851 -9.30 28.89 -24.46
N ASP A 852 -10.32 28.09 -24.16
CA ASP A 852 -11.71 28.35 -24.61
C ASP A 852 -12.34 29.56 -23.89
N THR A 853 -12.14 29.69 -22.57
CA THR A 853 -12.67 30.79 -21.77
C THR A 853 -11.65 31.22 -20.72
N ARG A 854 -11.17 32.47 -20.79
CA ARG A 854 -10.09 32.94 -19.92
C ARG A 854 -10.56 33.20 -18.50
N ILE A 855 -11.60 34.03 -18.34
CA ILE A 855 -12.25 34.28 -17.06
C ILE A 855 -13.75 34.06 -17.19
N SER A 856 -14.26 33.04 -16.50
CA SER A 856 -15.69 32.76 -16.40
C SER A 856 -16.23 33.11 -15.02
N THR A 857 -17.45 33.64 -14.97
CA THR A 857 -18.15 33.94 -13.70
C THR A 857 -19.45 33.15 -13.64
N THR A 858 -19.73 32.53 -12.49
CA THR A 858 -20.96 31.74 -12.28
C THR A 858 -21.62 32.10 -10.94
N GLY A 859 -22.93 32.29 -10.96
CA GLY A 859 -23.70 32.74 -9.78
C GLY A 859 -23.48 34.22 -9.46
N THR A 860 -23.62 34.59 -8.19
CA THR A 860 -23.37 35.96 -7.72
C THR A 860 -21.88 36.16 -7.49
N VAL A 861 -21.29 37.15 -8.17
CA VAL A 861 -19.87 37.51 -8.04
C VAL A 861 -19.74 38.97 -7.62
N SER A 862 -18.87 39.25 -6.64
CA SER A 862 -18.57 40.63 -6.24
C SER A 862 -17.71 41.32 -7.29
N PRO A 863 -17.99 42.59 -7.65
CA PRO A 863 -17.19 43.30 -8.62
C PRO A 863 -15.72 43.42 -8.22
N PHE A 864 -14.82 43.25 -9.18
CA PHE A 864 -13.37 43.39 -8.99
C PHE A 864 -12.70 44.07 -10.19
N ARG A 865 -11.45 44.50 -10.02
CA ARG A 865 -10.61 45.10 -11.06
C ARG A 865 -9.55 44.10 -11.51
N TYR A 866 -9.30 44.02 -12.82
CA TYR A 866 -8.28 43.16 -13.41
C TYR A 866 -7.27 44.01 -14.19
N TYR A 867 -6.04 44.07 -13.71
CA TYR A 867 -4.98 44.90 -14.30
C TYR A 867 -4.27 44.15 -15.43
N ILE A 868 -4.14 44.77 -16.60
CA ILE A 868 -3.50 44.19 -17.78
C ILE A 868 -2.32 45.05 -18.25
N ASP A 869 -1.33 44.39 -18.86
CA ASP A 869 -0.15 45.05 -19.42
C ASP A 869 -0.48 45.72 -20.76
N GLU A 870 -0.27 47.03 -20.86
CA GLU A 870 -0.47 47.82 -22.08
C GLU A 870 0.52 47.49 -23.22
N THR A 871 1.59 46.74 -22.94
CA THR A 871 2.66 46.38 -23.88
C THR A 871 2.73 44.90 -24.26
N LEU A 872 1.77 44.08 -23.78
CA LEU A 872 1.81 42.63 -23.95
C LEU A 872 1.94 42.23 -25.43
N THR A 873 3.03 41.54 -25.78
CA THR A 873 3.25 40.98 -27.13
C THR A 873 2.86 39.50 -27.14
N MET A 874 2.16 39.04 -28.20
CA MET A 874 1.80 37.63 -28.42
C MET A 874 2.98 36.67 -28.14
N PRO A 875 2.75 35.51 -27.48
CA PRO A 875 1.58 34.64 -27.66
C PRO A 875 0.46 34.70 -26.59
N CYS A 876 0.61 35.47 -25.50
CA CYS A 876 -0.43 35.57 -24.47
C CYS A 876 -1.60 36.50 -24.90
N GLU A 877 -2.83 36.11 -24.60
CA GLU A 877 -4.07 36.84 -24.88
C GLU A 877 -4.70 37.44 -23.61
N MET A 878 -5.56 38.45 -23.78
CA MET A 878 -6.22 39.16 -22.67
C MET A 878 -7.61 38.57 -22.36
N PRO A 879 -8.08 38.62 -21.09
CA PRO A 879 -9.42 38.15 -20.73
C PRO A 879 -10.53 38.95 -21.42
N GLU A 880 -11.65 38.29 -21.72
CA GLU A 880 -12.83 38.95 -22.28
C GLU A 880 -13.42 39.97 -21.31
N THR A 881 -13.90 41.10 -21.84
CA THR A 881 -14.63 42.09 -21.02
C THR A 881 -15.90 41.48 -20.42
N SER A 882 -16.19 41.82 -19.16
CA SER A 882 -17.35 41.31 -18.40
C SER A 882 -18.07 42.46 -17.69
N THR A 883 -19.36 42.30 -17.40
CA THR A 883 -20.11 43.26 -16.56
C THR A 883 -19.75 43.14 -15.07
N VAL A 884 -19.05 42.08 -14.70
CA VAL A 884 -18.71 41.75 -13.31
C VAL A 884 -17.34 42.30 -12.92
N PHE A 885 -16.40 42.46 -13.85
CA PHE A 885 -15.08 43.02 -13.55
C PHE A 885 -14.64 44.07 -14.56
N GLU A 886 -13.87 45.05 -14.08
CA GLU A 886 -13.33 46.13 -14.90
C GLU A 886 -11.88 45.83 -15.28
N ILE A 887 -11.58 45.86 -16.58
CA ILE A 887 -10.21 45.76 -17.08
C ILE A 887 -9.55 47.14 -16.98
N LYS A 888 -8.39 47.21 -16.32
CA LYS A 888 -7.56 48.42 -16.20
C LYS A 888 -6.21 48.19 -16.88
N GLU A 889 -5.87 49.02 -17.86
CA GLU A 889 -4.54 49.01 -18.45
C GLU A 889 -3.53 49.66 -17.50
N THR A 890 -2.32 49.11 -17.42
CA THR A 890 -1.26 49.65 -16.59
C THR A 890 0.12 49.37 -17.18
N PRO A 891 1.10 50.28 -17.04
CA PRO A 891 2.47 50.04 -17.47
C PRO A 891 3.06 48.83 -16.78
N ASN A 892 3.62 47.91 -17.55
CA ASN A 892 4.45 46.84 -17.02
C ASN A 892 5.82 47.41 -16.65
N ASN A 893 5.96 47.75 -15.38
CA ASN A 893 7.25 48.12 -14.85
C ASN A 893 8.09 46.89 -14.50
N GLU A 894 7.46 45.78 -14.06
CA GLU A 894 8.12 44.57 -13.54
C GLU A 894 7.19 43.33 -13.57
N ASN A 895 7.05 42.64 -14.72
CA ASN A 895 6.24 41.41 -14.84
C ASN A 895 7.17 40.20 -15.01
N ASN A 896 7.43 39.44 -13.94
CA ASN A 896 8.16 38.15 -14.00
C ASN A 896 7.83 37.28 -12.78
N CYS A 897 7.77 35.96 -12.97
CA CYS A 897 7.63 34.95 -11.92
C CYS A 897 8.69 35.03 -10.79
N ASN A 898 9.71 35.87 -10.95
CA ASN A 898 10.86 36.02 -10.06
C ASN A 898 10.68 37.09 -8.97
N GLN A 899 9.53 37.77 -8.86
CA GLN A 899 9.35 38.81 -7.85
C GLN A 899 8.10 38.60 -6.99
N ASN A 900 8.36 38.36 -5.69
CA ASN A 900 7.36 38.42 -4.64
C ASN A 900 6.67 39.79 -4.66
N ARG A 901 5.41 39.85 -4.19
CA ARG A 901 4.79 41.14 -3.82
C ARG A 901 5.82 41.94 -3.00
N PRO A 902 6.02 43.25 -3.23
CA PRO A 902 6.84 44.07 -2.36
C PRO A 902 6.43 43.77 -0.92
N PRO A 903 7.38 43.47 -0.01
CA PRO A 903 7.03 43.14 1.36
C PRO A 903 6.08 44.22 1.88
N LEU A 904 4.98 43.78 2.50
CA LEU A 904 4.00 44.68 3.12
C LEU A 904 4.78 45.77 3.87
N PRO A 905 4.38 47.06 3.76
CA PRO A 905 5.10 48.15 4.40
C PRO A 905 5.47 47.77 5.83
N ASN A 906 6.78 47.66 6.11
CA ASN A 906 7.28 47.32 7.44
C ASN A 906 7.89 48.56 8.09
N PRO A 907 7.08 49.39 8.76
CA PRO A 907 7.55 50.57 9.47
C PRO A 907 8.34 50.23 10.75
N GLY A 908 8.72 48.96 10.96
CA GLY A 908 9.64 48.49 12.00
C GLY A 908 9.14 48.60 13.44
N SER A 909 7.93 49.11 13.65
CA SER A 909 7.34 49.35 14.97
C SER A 909 5.81 49.29 14.94
N LYS A 910 5.23 48.94 16.08
CA LYS A 910 3.79 48.91 16.33
C LYS A 910 3.14 50.28 16.09
N GLU A 911 3.79 51.36 16.52
CA GLU A 911 3.32 52.73 16.33
C GLU A 911 3.42 53.14 14.86
N GLY A 912 4.48 52.72 14.18
CA GLY A 912 4.66 52.95 12.75
C GLY A 912 3.56 52.32 11.90
N ILE A 913 3.18 51.07 12.18
CA ILE A 913 2.13 50.37 11.39
C ILE A 913 0.76 50.98 11.62
N LYS A 914 0.47 51.41 12.87
CA LYS A 914 -0.74 52.17 13.21
C LYS A 914 -0.80 53.50 12.47
N GLN A 915 0.31 54.23 12.44
CA GLN A 915 0.39 55.53 11.79
C GLN A 915 0.22 55.39 10.27
N ALA A 916 0.86 54.41 9.64
CA ALA A 916 0.72 54.13 8.21
C ALA A 916 -0.74 53.86 7.84
N ARG A 917 -1.41 52.96 8.59
CA ARG A 917 -2.84 52.66 8.42
C ARG A 917 -3.72 53.89 8.63
N SER A 918 -3.45 54.68 9.67
CA SER A 918 -4.22 55.90 9.96
C SER A 918 -4.05 56.97 8.88
N ASN A 919 -2.85 57.13 8.33
CA ASN A 919 -2.56 58.08 7.26
C ASN A 919 -3.28 57.67 5.97
N ALA A 920 -3.19 56.39 5.60
CA ALA A 920 -3.88 55.87 4.43
C ALA A 920 -5.41 56.00 4.57
N PHE A 921 -5.95 55.75 5.78
CA PHE A 921 -7.37 56.01 6.06
C PHE A 921 -7.75 57.49 5.94
N ALA A 922 -6.88 58.40 6.39
CA ALA A 922 -7.11 59.84 6.28
C ALA A 922 -7.10 60.30 4.81
N ASN A 923 -6.18 59.78 3.99
CA ASN A 923 -6.14 60.02 2.56
C ASN A 923 -7.43 59.53 1.88
N LEU A 924 -7.84 58.29 2.17
CA LEU A 924 -9.09 57.71 1.65
C LEU A 924 -10.31 58.52 2.10
N SER A 925 -10.37 58.92 3.37
CA SER A 925 -11.49 59.72 3.90
C SER A 925 -11.57 61.10 3.23
N ALA A 926 -10.42 61.71 2.90
CA ALA A 926 -10.36 63.00 2.23
C ALA A 926 -10.79 62.94 0.76
N ASN A 927 -10.60 61.79 0.09
CA ASN A 927 -11.06 61.59 -1.28
C ASN A 927 -11.52 60.12 -1.48
N PRO A 928 -12.77 59.80 -1.08
CA PRO A 928 -13.27 58.42 -1.04
C PRO A 928 -13.34 57.72 -2.40
N THR A 929 -13.34 58.48 -3.49
CA THR A 929 -13.39 57.99 -4.86
C THR A 929 -12.00 57.89 -5.51
N ASN A 930 -10.93 58.32 -4.81
CA ASN A 930 -9.58 58.21 -5.32
C ASN A 930 -9.11 56.75 -5.19
N GLU A 931 -8.97 56.09 -6.34
CA GLU A 931 -8.56 54.68 -6.42
C GLU A 931 -7.21 54.43 -5.73
N GLN A 932 -6.21 55.32 -5.91
CA GLN A 932 -4.89 55.16 -5.26
C GLN A 932 -4.98 55.19 -3.72
N TYR A 933 -5.88 55.98 -3.14
CA TYR A 933 -6.06 56.02 -1.68
C TYR A 933 -6.88 54.85 -1.14
N GLN A 934 -7.81 54.32 -1.94
CA GLN A 934 -8.46 53.05 -1.63
C GLN A 934 -7.41 51.94 -1.56
N ASP A 935 -6.47 51.96 -2.51
CA ASP A 935 -5.38 50.97 -2.60
C ASP A 935 -4.39 51.09 -1.44
N GLU A 936 -3.91 52.30 -1.14
CA GLU A 936 -3.01 52.58 -0.03
C GLU A 936 -3.61 52.13 1.32
N TYR A 937 -4.92 52.35 1.53
CA TYR A 937 -5.59 51.96 2.76
C TYR A 937 -5.75 50.44 2.92
N GLN A 938 -6.03 49.73 1.82
CA GLN A 938 -6.14 48.27 1.85
C GLN A 938 -4.79 47.61 2.14
N GLU A 939 -3.72 48.04 1.47
CA GLU A 939 -2.36 47.53 1.75
C GLU A 939 -1.93 47.81 3.19
N ALA A 940 -2.22 49.01 3.70
CA ALA A 940 -1.91 49.36 5.07
C ALA A 940 -2.77 48.58 6.10
N ASN A 941 -4.00 48.20 5.74
CA ASN A 941 -4.82 47.28 6.54
C ASN A 941 -4.16 45.89 6.58
N GLU A 942 -3.86 45.27 5.44
CA GLU A 942 -3.22 43.95 5.37
C GLU A 942 -1.90 43.91 6.16
N ALA A 943 -1.05 44.93 5.97
CA ALA A 943 0.21 45.08 6.70
C ALA A 943 0.00 45.19 8.23
N TYR A 944 -1.07 45.87 8.66
CA TYR A 944 -1.46 45.97 10.06
C TYR A 944 -1.78 44.59 10.65
N GLY A 945 -2.62 43.79 9.98
CA GLY A 945 -2.96 42.47 10.49
C GLY A 945 -1.79 41.49 10.54
N HIS A 946 -1.03 41.41 9.44
CA HIS A 946 0.14 40.56 9.34
C HIS A 946 1.16 40.86 10.45
N PHE A 947 1.42 42.15 10.72
CA PHE A 947 2.30 42.57 11.82
C PHE A 947 1.80 42.06 13.17
N PHE A 948 0.54 42.30 13.51
CA PHE A 948 -0.01 41.93 14.81
C PHE A 948 -0.08 40.41 15.00
N ARG A 949 -0.49 39.64 13.98
CA ARG A 949 -0.44 38.17 14.02
C ARG A 949 0.98 37.65 14.20
N GLY A 950 1.95 38.17 13.43
CA GLY A 950 3.36 37.80 13.58
C GLY A 950 3.89 38.08 14.98
N MET A 951 3.50 39.21 15.58
CA MET A 951 3.86 39.53 16.97
C MET A 951 3.18 38.61 17.99
N ILE A 952 1.90 38.24 17.81
CA ILE A 952 1.24 37.27 18.70
C ILE A 952 2.00 35.93 18.65
N LYS A 953 2.31 35.42 17.45
CA LYS A 953 3.11 34.20 17.26
C LYS A 953 4.46 34.27 17.97
N SER A 954 5.25 35.30 17.68
CA SER A 954 6.58 35.49 18.28
C SER A 954 6.50 35.53 19.79
N LYS A 955 5.52 36.23 20.36
CA LYS A 955 5.36 36.32 21.82
C LYS A 955 4.88 35.01 22.46
N LEU A 956 4.09 34.20 21.76
CA LEU A 956 3.75 32.86 22.21
C LEU A 956 4.97 31.92 22.19
N LEU A 957 5.82 32.00 21.16
CA LEU A 957 7.07 31.23 21.07
C LEU A 957 8.09 31.63 22.15
N GLU A 958 8.16 32.91 22.49
CA GLU A 958 9.03 33.44 23.55
C GLU A 958 8.49 33.19 24.97
N GLY A 959 7.26 32.69 25.12
CA GLY A 959 6.60 32.52 26.41
C GLY A 959 6.10 33.83 27.05
N GLU A 960 6.07 34.93 26.30
CA GLU A 960 5.63 36.27 26.75
C GLU A 960 4.09 36.42 26.70
N VAL A 961 3.38 35.58 27.45
CA VAL A 961 1.91 35.41 27.43
C VAL A 961 1.13 36.73 27.49
N ASN A 962 1.47 37.62 28.43
CA ASN A 962 0.75 38.89 28.60
C ASN A 962 0.91 39.83 27.40
N GLN A 963 2.07 39.80 26.73
CA GLN A 963 2.28 40.61 25.54
C GLN A 963 1.49 40.07 24.36
N ALA A 964 1.46 38.74 24.16
CA ALA A 964 0.63 38.10 23.15
C ALA A 964 -0.86 38.50 23.30
N ILE A 965 -1.39 38.44 24.51
CA ILE A 965 -2.77 38.86 24.82
C ILE A 965 -3.00 40.35 24.52
N ASN A 966 -2.04 41.22 24.87
CA ASN A 966 -2.16 42.65 24.58
C ASN A 966 -2.17 42.93 23.07
N TYR A 967 -1.33 42.24 22.28
CA TYR A 967 -1.39 42.35 20.82
C TYR A 967 -2.74 41.83 20.27
N ALA A 968 -3.24 40.70 20.78
CA ALA A 968 -4.53 40.14 20.38
C ALA A 968 -5.73 41.05 20.73
N LEU A 969 -5.69 41.74 21.88
CA LEU A 969 -6.69 42.73 22.27
C LEU A 969 -6.74 43.93 21.32
N GLU A 970 -5.59 44.30 20.72
CA GLU A 970 -5.44 45.50 19.91
C GLU A 970 -5.81 45.33 18.43
N ILE A 971 -5.74 44.10 17.89
CA ILE A 971 -6.12 43.82 16.50
C ILE A 971 -7.65 43.64 16.32
N ASN A 972 -8.39 43.38 17.40
CA ASN A 972 -9.76 42.85 17.31
C ASN A 972 -10.82 43.79 16.68
N ALA A 973 -11.69 43.15 15.90
CA ALA A 973 -12.79 43.72 15.13
C ALA A 973 -14.09 43.90 15.93
N LYS A 974 -15.10 44.55 15.31
CA LYS A 974 -16.38 44.94 15.92
C LYS A 974 -17.40 43.80 16.18
N GLU A 975 -17.22 42.59 15.64
CA GLU A 975 -18.21 41.48 15.71
C GLU A 975 -17.89 40.40 16.77
N PHE A 976 -16.70 39.77 16.71
CA PHE A 976 -16.20 38.85 17.74
C PHE A 976 -14.65 38.90 17.80
N PRO A 977 -14.04 38.85 18.99
CA PRO A 977 -12.58 38.90 19.16
C PRO A 977 -11.86 37.57 18.87
N TYR A 978 -11.89 37.12 17.60
CA TYR A 978 -11.31 35.84 17.13
C TYR A 978 -9.86 35.63 17.56
N GLU A 979 -8.98 36.61 17.32
CA GLU A 979 -7.55 36.51 17.66
C GLU A 979 -7.31 36.33 19.17
N LEU A 980 -8.13 36.96 20.00
CA LEU A 980 -8.05 36.81 21.44
C LEU A 980 -8.57 35.44 21.90
N PHE A 981 -9.69 34.98 21.34
CA PHE A 981 -10.20 33.64 21.58
C PHE A 981 -9.14 32.58 21.20
N GLY A 982 -8.56 32.72 20.01
CA GLY A 982 -7.52 31.83 19.52
C GLY A 982 -6.28 31.82 20.42
N THR A 983 -5.84 33.01 20.84
CA THR A 983 -4.75 33.15 21.81
C THR A 983 -5.06 32.44 23.14
N TYR A 984 -6.27 32.56 23.68
CA TYR A 984 -6.65 31.85 24.92
C TYR A 984 -6.65 30.33 24.76
N MET A 985 -7.19 29.81 23.66
CA MET A 985 -7.21 28.38 23.36
C MET A 985 -5.79 27.81 23.25
N GLN A 986 -4.89 28.48 22.51
CA GLN A 986 -3.49 28.05 22.37
C GLN A 986 -2.71 28.08 23.68
N LEU A 987 -3.05 28.99 24.60
CA LEU A 987 -2.48 29.09 25.94
C LEU A 987 -3.09 28.10 26.95
N GLY A 988 -4.04 27.25 26.55
CA GLY A 988 -4.77 26.36 27.46
C GLY A 988 -5.71 27.09 28.43
N ARG A 989 -6.01 28.38 28.19
CA ARG A 989 -6.91 29.22 29.00
C ARG A 989 -8.38 29.01 28.60
N TYR A 990 -8.83 27.76 28.61
CA TYR A 990 -10.15 27.35 28.10
C TYR A 990 -11.34 28.05 28.78
N ASN A 991 -11.22 28.38 30.07
CA ASN A 991 -12.27 29.11 30.78
C ASN A 991 -12.40 30.56 30.32
N ASP A 992 -11.29 31.21 29.97
CA ASP A 992 -11.31 32.57 29.43
C ASP A 992 -11.83 32.58 27.99
N ALA A 993 -11.47 31.58 27.19
CA ALA A 993 -12.02 31.36 25.85
C ALA A 993 -13.54 31.14 25.88
N GLU A 994 -14.04 30.28 26.78
CA GLU A 994 -15.48 30.03 26.97
C GLU A 994 -16.22 31.27 27.47
N ALA A 995 -15.63 32.03 28.40
CA ALA A 995 -16.22 33.28 28.89
C ALA A 995 -16.37 34.30 27.75
N LEU A 996 -15.38 34.42 26.87
CA LEU A 996 -15.41 35.28 25.68
C LEU A 996 -16.50 34.86 24.69
N LEU A 997 -16.64 33.54 24.48
CA LEU A 997 -17.67 32.94 23.62
C LEU A 997 -19.10 33.17 24.15
N ASN A 998 -19.25 33.27 25.48
CA ASN A 998 -20.53 33.50 26.15
C ASN A 998 -20.87 34.98 26.36
N ALA A 999 -19.88 35.86 26.45
CA ALA A 999 -20.07 37.29 26.69
C ALA A 999 -20.57 38.07 25.46
N THR A 1000 -20.44 37.49 24.26
CA THR A 1000 -20.79 38.17 23.01
C THR A 1000 -22.23 37.88 22.61
N SER A 1001 -23.00 38.92 22.27
CA SER A 1001 -24.37 38.79 21.74
C SER A 1001 -24.33 38.29 20.29
N LEU A 1002 -24.05 37.00 20.10
CA LEU A 1002 -23.99 36.38 18.78
C LEU A 1002 -25.42 36.16 18.24
N THR A 1003 -25.74 36.75 17.10
CA THR A 1003 -27.10 36.70 16.53
C THR A 1003 -27.17 36.19 15.10
N ASP A 1004 -26.07 36.24 14.35
CA ASP A 1004 -26.00 35.73 12.99
C ASP A 1004 -25.62 34.24 12.97
N LYS A 1005 -26.10 33.50 11.96
CA LYS A 1005 -25.88 32.05 11.86
C LYS A 1005 -24.40 31.68 11.86
N LYS A 1006 -23.56 32.45 11.16
CA LYS A 1006 -22.12 32.17 11.04
C LYS A 1006 -21.44 32.20 12.41
N THR A 1007 -21.73 33.19 13.25
CA THR A 1007 -21.14 33.24 14.61
C THR A 1007 -21.74 32.20 15.56
N LEU A 1008 -23.01 31.82 15.38
CA LEU A 1008 -23.64 30.72 16.13
C LEU A 1008 -23.02 29.35 15.79
N ASP A 1009 -22.79 29.07 14.51
CA ASP A 1009 -22.15 27.82 14.07
C ASP A 1009 -20.71 27.76 14.61
N PHE A 1010 -19.97 28.87 14.52
CA PHE A 1010 -18.63 28.98 15.09
C PHE A 1010 -18.66 28.68 16.60
N LYS A 1011 -19.59 29.28 17.34
CA LYS A 1011 -19.77 29.01 18.77
C LYS A 1011 -20.03 27.52 19.04
N ALA A 1012 -20.96 26.90 18.33
CA ALA A 1012 -21.28 25.48 18.51
C ALA A 1012 -20.07 24.57 18.28
N ILE A 1013 -19.31 24.80 17.21
CA ILE A 1013 -18.08 24.06 16.90
C ILE A 1013 -17.06 24.24 18.02
N GLN A 1014 -16.85 25.47 18.48
CA GLN A 1014 -15.85 25.78 19.50
C GLN A 1014 -16.24 25.29 20.89
N GLU A 1015 -17.52 25.23 21.24
CA GLU A 1015 -17.99 24.56 22.47
C GLU A 1015 -17.63 23.08 22.46
N ILE A 1016 -17.83 22.40 21.33
CA ILE A 1016 -17.44 20.99 21.15
C ILE A 1016 -15.92 20.83 21.18
N ASN A 1017 -15.18 21.74 20.54
CA ASN A 1017 -13.71 21.72 20.59
C ASN A 1017 -13.19 21.89 22.02
N LEU A 1018 -13.78 22.81 22.79
CA LEU A 1018 -13.47 23.02 24.21
C LEU A 1018 -13.76 21.77 25.05
N GLU A 1019 -14.87 21.07 24.81
CA GLU A 1019 -15.17 19.78 25.46
C GLU A 1019 -14.08 18.74 25.18
N TYR A 1020 -13.67 18.61 23.91
CA TYR A 1020 -12.60 17.71 23.50
C TYR A 1020 -11.26 18.09 24.16
N LEU A 1021 -10.85 19.35 24.10
CA LEU A 1021 -9.55 19.81 24.63
C LEU A 1021 -9.46 19.70 26.16
N ARG A 1022 -10.60 19.83 26.86
CA ARG A 1022 -10.66 19.63 28.32
C ARG A 1022 -10.50 18.16 28.72
N ASP A 1023 -10.83 17.22 27.84
CA ASP A 1023 -10.70 15.78 28.07
C ASP A 1023 -10.34 14.99 26.80
N THR A 1024 -9.12 15.19 26.30
CA THR A 1024 -8.65 14.47 25.10
C THR A 1024 -8.52 12.95 25.32
N ASN A 1025 -8.64 12.47 26.56
CA ASN A 1025 -8.43 11.06 26.92
C ASN A 1025 -9.70 10.22 26.86
N THR A 1026 -10.85 10.77 27.28
CA THR A 1026 -12.10 10.00 27.34
C THR A 1026 -13.24 10.63 26.57
N TYR A 1027 -12.99 11.76 25.90
CA TYR A 1027 -13.99 12.38 25.04
C TYR A 1027 -14.47 11.43 23.95
N VAL A 1028 -15.78 11.24 23.91
CA VAL A 1028 -16.49 10.54 22.84
C VAL A 1028 -17.51 11.52 22.29
N LEU A 1029 -17.46 11.77 20.99
CA LEU A 1029 -18.40 12.67 20.33
C LEU A 1029 -19.84 12.14 20.52
N SER A 1030 -20.68 12.91 21.22
CA SER A 1030 -22.06 12.51 21.46
C SER A 1030 -22.87 12.45 20.16
N PRO A 1031 -23.89 11.59 20.02
CA PRO A 1031 -24.71 11.53 18.80
C PRO A 1031 -25.31 12.89 18.40
N LYS A 1032 -25.69 13.71 19.39
CA LYS A 1032 -26.20 15.07 19.17
C LYS A 1032 -25.11 16.00 18.60
N ASN A 1033 -23.91 15.97 19.17
CA ASN A 1033 -22.80 16.78 18.69
C ASN A 1033 -22.33 16.30 17.31
N PHE A 1034 -22.37 14.99 17.05
CA PHE A 1034 -22.11 14.41 15.73
C PHE A 1034 -23.10 14.93 14.68
N GLU A 1035 -24.41 14.86 14.94
CA GLU A 1035 -25.43 15.38 14.01
C GLU A 1035 -25.27 16.88 13.76
N LEU A 1036 -24.93 17.65 14.80
CA LEU A 1036 -24.70 19.10 14.70
C LEU A 1036 -23.46 19.42 13.85
N LEU A 1037 -22.32 18.80 14.16
CA LEU A 1037 -21.10 18.99 13.37
C LEU A 1037 -21.30 18.53 11.94
N ASP A 1038 -21.99 17.40 11.73
CA ASP A 1038 -22.25 16.90 10.39
C ASP A 1038 -23.12 17.83 9.56
N ALA A 1039 -24.18 18.39 10.16
CA ALA A 1039 -25.00 19.40 9.52
C ALA A 1039 -24.13 20.59 9.08
N ILE A 1040 -23.34 21.15 9.99
CA ILE A 1040 -22.46 22.30 9.70
C ILE A 1040 -21.40 21.94 8.64
N SER A 1041 -20.84 20.74 8.66
CA SER A 1041 -19.89 20.25 7.65
C SER A 1041 -20.47 20.23 6.23
N LEU A 1042 -21.78 19.96 6.09
CA LEU A 1042 -22.46 19.87 4.81
C LEU A 1042 -23.03 21.22 4.32
N GLU A 1043 -23.08 22.25 5.16
CA GLU A 1043 -23.65 23.55 4.78
C GLU A 1043 -22.81 24.34 3.75
N GLY A 1044 -21.53 24.03 3.60
CA GLY A 1044 -20.63 24.74 2.69
C GLY A 1044 -20.39 26.20 3.11
N THR A 1045 -20.32 26.46 4.42
CA THR A 1045 -19.97 27.77 4.98
C THR A 1045 -18.49 27.80 5.37
N ALA A 1046 -18.00 28.97 5.79
CA ALA A 1046 -16.65 29.11 6.33
C ALA A 1046 -16.32 28.14 7.46
N ASN A 1047 -17.29 27.89 8.33
CA ASN A 1047 -17.07 27.06 9.50
C ASN A 1047 -17.13 25.55 9.18
N SER A 1048 -17.58 25.18 7.97
CA SER A 1048 -17.64 23.78 7.53
C SER A 1048 -16.27 23.11 7.56
N GLY A 1049 -15.18 23.84 7.23
CA GLY A 1049 -13.81 23.33 7.34
C GLY A 1049 -13.44 22.90 8.76
N TYR A 1050 -13.72 23.74 9.77
CA TYR A 1050 -13.46 23.42 11.18
C TYR A 1050 -14.33 22.27 11.69
N ALA A 1051 -15.61 22.23 11.29
CA ALA A 1051 -16.50 21.12 11.65
C ALA A 1051 -16.02 19.79 11.03
N LYS A 1052 -15.65 19.79 9.74
CA LYS A 1052 -15.06 18.63 9.06
C LYS A 1052 -13.78 18.19 9.75
N GLY A 1053 -12.97 19.13 10.23
CA GLY A 1053 -11.75 18.83 10.93
C GLY A 1053 -11.98 18.11 12.26
N LEU A 1054 -12.90 18.60 13.09
CA LEU A 1054 -13.31 17.91 14.30
C LEU A 1054 -13.97 16.56 14.03
N MET A 1055 -14.77 16.44 12.96
CA MET A 1055 -15.41 15.18 12.58
C MET A 1055 -14.39 14.12 12.13
N LEU A 1056 -13.35 14.52 11.40
CA LEU A 1056 -12.26 13.62 11.06
C LEU A 1056 -11.46 13.23 12.31
N LEU A 1057 -11.14 14.19 13.18
CA LEU A 1057 -10.35 13.94 14.39
C LEU A 1057 -11.08 13.04 15.40
N THR A 1058 -12.37 13.27 15.64
CA THR A 1058 -13.11 12.65 16.75
C THR A 1058 -14.01 11.49 16.34
N ALA A 1059 -14.32 11.35 15.04
CA ALA A 1059 -15.20 10.30 14.52
C ALA A 1059 -14.66 9.60 13.26
N ASP A 1060 -13.43 9.91 12.83
CA ASP A 1060 -12.81 9.40 11.59
C ASP A 1060 -13.68 9.60 10.33
N ARG A 1061 -14.58 10.61 10.38
CA ARG A 1061 -15.53 10.86 9.31
C ARG A 1061 -14.87 11.65 8.18
N ARG A 1062 -14.75 10.99 7.03
CA ARG A 1062 -14.23 11.56 5.79
C ARG A 1062 -15.37 12.07 4.92
N TYR A 1063 -15.28 13.31 4.48
CA TYR A 1063 -16.23 13.90 3.54
C TYR A 1063 -15.68 13.78 2.12
N SER A 1064 -16.57 13.45 1.18
CA SER A 1064 -16.24 13.54 -0.24
C SER A 1064 -15.83 14.97 -0.57
N VAL A 1065 -14.85 15.12 -1.47
CA VAL A 1065 -14.67 16.40 -2.16
C VAL A 1065 -15.99 16.67 -2.89
N PRO A 1066 -16.68 17.80 -2.64
CA PRO A 1066 -17.97 18.08 -3.27
C PRO A 1066 -17.87 17.94 -4.79
N GLU A 1067 -18.84 17.26 -5.42
CA GLU A 1067 -18.88 17.22 -6.89
C GLU A 1067 -18.97 18.65 -7.40
N LEU A 1068 -18.01 19.00 -8.25
CA LEU A 1068 -17.80 20.34 -8.74
C LEU A 1068 -18.80 20.63 -9.89
N GLU A 1069 -20.12 20.52 -9.63
CA GLU A 1069 -21.21 20.58 -10.63
C GLU A 1069 -21.04 21.73 -11.66
N GLU A 1070 -21.33 21.44 -12.93
CA GLU A 1070 -21.71 22.43 -13.93
C GLU A 1070 -23.13 22.93 -13.61
N ASP A 1071 -23.35 24.25 -13.68
CA ASP A 1071 -24.70 24.83 -13.78
C ASP A 1071 -25.32 24.45 -15.14
N VAL A 1072 -25.62 23.17 -15.36
CA VAL A 1072 -26.54 22.77 -16.42
C VAL A 1072 -27.94 23.14 -15.93
N PRO A 1073 -28.73 23.94 -16.67
CA PRO A 1073 -30.10 24.21 -16.26
C PRO A 1073 -30.81 22.89 -16.07
N LYS A 1074 -31.25 22.61 -14.84
CA LYS A 1074 -32.16 21.52 -14.53
C LYS A 1074 -33.35 21.67 -15.47
N ILE A 1075 -33.36 20.92 -16.56
CA ILE A 1075 -34.61 20.56 -17.21
C ILE A 1075 -35.40 19.93 -16.08
N ALA A 1076 -36.55 20.51 -15.77
CA ALA A 1076 -37.47 19.98 -14.78
C ALA A 1076 -38.03 18.64 -15.28
N SER A 1077 -37.19 17.61 -15.31
CA SER A 1077 -37.62 16.23 -15.19
C SER A 1077 -37.78 15.99 -13.71
N VAL A 1078 -39.03 16.14 -13.25
CA VAL A 1078 -39.50 15.44 -12.06
C VAL A 1078 -39.33 13.96 -12.36
N VAL A 1079 -38.15 13.44 -12.07
CA VAL A 1079 -37.91 12.02 -11.88
C VAL A 1079 -37.19 11.96 -10.55
N THR A 1080 -37.97 11.64 -9.53
CA THR A 1080 -37.46 11.13 -8.27
C THR A 1080 -36.48 10.00 -8.61
N GLU A 1081 -35.19 10.22 -8.37
CA GLU A 1081 -34.21 9.15 -8.32
C GLU A 1081 -34.60 8.23 -7.17
N GLU A 1082 -35.41 7.23 -7.47
CA GLU A 1082 -35.53 6.06 -6.63
C GLU A 1082 -34.19 5.34 -6.71
N THR A 1083 -33.49 5.29 -5.58
CA THR A 1083 -32.34 4.42 -5.37
C THR A 1083 -32.70 3.02 -5.86
N GLU A 1084 -32.01 2.50 -6.88
CA GLU A 1084 -32.14 1.11 -7.32
C GLU A 1084 -31.70 0.17 -6.18
N GLN A 1085 -32.64 -0.17 -5.30
CA GLN A 1085 -32.44 -1.10 -4.20
C GLN A 1085 -33.25 -2.37 -4.45
N VAL A 1086 -32.73 -3.51 -3.98
CA VAL A 1086 -33.55 -4.71 -3.80
C VAL A 1086 -34.64 -4.39 -2.78
N LEU A 1087 -35.89 -4.33 -3.25
CA LEU A 1087 -37.06 -4.09 -2.40
C LEU A 1087 -37.62 -5.41 -1.93
N VAL A 1088 -37.88 -5.49 -0.64
CA VAL A 1088 -38.46 -6.68 -0.01
C VAL A 1088 -39.66 -6.27 0.81
N TYR A 1089 -40.85 -6.72 0.42
CA TYR A 1089 -42.09 -6.32 1.08
C TYR A 1089 -43.22 -7.36 0.92
N PRO A 1090 -44.21 -7.38 1.83
CA PRO A 1090 -44.18 -6.72 3.13
C PRO A 1090 -43.07 -7.31 4.01
N ASN A 1091 -42.39 -6.51 4.82
CA ASN A 1091 -41.41 -6.97 5.81
C ASN A 1091 -41.61 -6.16 7.10
N PRO A 1092 -42.30 -6.71 8.13
CA PRO A 1092 -42.56 -8.13 8.33
C PRO A 1092 -43.58 -8.76 7.35
N SER A 1093 -43.37 -10.02 6.97
CA SER A 1093 -44.14 -10.78 5.98
C SER A 1093 -44.94 -11.89 6.65
N ASN A 1094 -46.15 -12.19 6.16
CA ASN A 1094 -46.93 -13.33 6.67
C ASN A 1094 -46.80 -14.57 5.77
N ASN A 1095 -47.66 -14.68 4.74
CA ASN A 1095 -47.70 -15.85 3.88
C ASN A 1095 -46.87 -15.70 2.59
N THR A 1096 -46.51 -14.47 2.21
CA THR A 1096 -45.81 -14.17 0.96
C THR A 1096 -44.85 -13.01 1.14
N LEU A 1097 -43.64 -13.16 0.58
CA LEU A 1097 -42.60 -12.15 0.49
C LEU A 1097 -42.41 -11.78 -0.98
N PHE A 1098 -42.54 -10.50 -1.34
CA PHE A 1098 -42.16 -10.02 -2.67
C PHE A 1098 -40.72 -9.52 -2.64
N VAL A 1099 -39.95 -9.89 -3.64
CA VAL A 1099 -38.57 -9.46 -3.87
C VAL A 1099 -38.54 -8.82 -5.25
N GLU A 1100 -38.21 -7.52 -5.30
CA GLU A 1100 -37.95 -6.83 -6.56
C GLU A 1100 -36.45 -6.64 -6.74
N LEU A 1101 -35.97 -6.99 -7.92
CA LEU A 1101 -34.55 -6.92 -8.28
C LEU A 1101 -34.34 -5.76 -9.25
N PRO A 1102 -33.37 -4.86 -9.01
CA PRO A 1102 -33.00 -3.82 -9.97
C PRO A 1102 -32.37 -4.45 -11.22
N ASN A 1103 -32.53 -3.77 -12.36
CA ASN A 1103 -32.02 -4.26 -13.65
C ASN A 1103 -30.48 -4.42 -13.65
N SER A 1104 -29.77 -3.64 -12.84
CA SER A 1104 -28.33 -3.72 -12.63
C SER A 1104 -27.84 -5.06 -12.04
N LEU A 1105 -28.70 -5.82 -11.36
CA LEU A 1105 -28.40 -7.18 -10.89
C LEU A 1105 -28.80 -8.28 -11.89
N LEU A 1106 -29.38 -7.90 -13.03
CA LEU A 1106 -30.01 -8.79 -14.00
C LEU A 1106 -29.35 -8.63 -15.38
N GLU A 1107 -28.25 -9.36 -15.62
CA GLU A 1107 -27.72 -9.49 -16.98
C GLU A 1107 -28.56 -10.51 -17.80
N GLU A 1108 -28.98 -10.13 -19.00
CA GLU A 1108 -29.87 -10.92 -19.85
C GLU A 1108 -29.26 -12.31 -20.17
N GLY A 1109 -29.95 -13.39 -19.79
CA GLY A 1109 -29.54 -14.78 -20.06
C GLY A 1109 -28.71 -15.49 -18.97
N LYS A 1110 -28.44 -14.85 -17.83
CA LYS A 1110 -27.70 -15.46 -16.69
C LYS A 1110 -28.64 -15.94 -15.57
N GLU A 1111 -28.22 -16.89 -14.74
CA GLU A 1111 -29.01 -17.44 -13.61
C GLU A 1111 -28.74 -16.67 -12.30
N ALA A 1112 -29.79 -16.39 -11.53
CA ALA A 1112 -29.69 -15.86 -10.16
C ALA A 1112 -30.43 -16.77 -9.17
N THR A 1113 -29.89 -16.94 -7.96
CA THR A 1113 -30.52 -17.73 -6.89
C THR A 1113 -30.92 -16.82 -5.73
N ILE A 1114 -32.14 -16.99 -5.21
CA ILE A 1114 -32.60 -16.36 -3.97
C ILE A 1114 -32.61 -17.40 -2.85
N GLN A 1115 -32.01 -17.06 -1.70
CA GLN A 1115 -32.01 -17.87 -0.49
C GLN A 1115 -32.62 -17.11 0.68
N ILE A 1116 -33.40 -17.78 1.52
CA ILE A 1116 -33.75 -17.31 2.87
C ILE A 1116 -32.94 -18.12 3.86
N ILE A 1117 -32.21 -17.43 4.73
CA ILE A 1117 -31.23 -18.01 5.65
C ILE A 1117 -31.62 -17.63 7.07
N SER A 1118 -31.63 -18.61 7.98
CA SER A 1118 -31.84 -18.37 9.41
C SER A 1118 -30.66 -17.58 10.02
N VAL A 1119 -30.87 -16.99 11.20
CA VAL A 1119 -29.81 -16.28 11.95
C VAL A 1119 -28.59 -17.15 12.33
N VAL A 1120 -28.73 -18.48 12.25
CA VAL A 1120 -27.64 -19.44 12.48
C VAL A 1120 -27.01 -19.97 11.18
N GLY A 1121 -27.28 -19.32 10.04
CA GLY A 1121 -26.66 -19.63 8.75
C GLY A 1121 -27.27 -20.79 7.96
N ARG A 1122 -28.34 -21.44 8.43
CA ARG A 1122 -29.03 -22.50 7.68
C ARG A 1122 -29.97 -21.92 6.62
N VAL A 1123 -29.85 -22.39 5.37
CA VAL A 1123 -30.78 -22.08 4.28
C VAL A 1123 -32.11 -22.79 4.54
N VAL A 1124 -33.20 -22.03 4.65
CA VAL A 1124 -34.56 -22.52 4.91
C VAL A 1124 -35.45 -22.45 3.67
N HIS A 1125 -35.03 -21.72 2.64
CA HIS A 1125 -35.67 -21.65 1.33
C HIS A 1125 -34.65 -21.27 0.27
N GLU A 1126 -34.76 -21.86 -0.91
CA GLU A 1126 -33.91 -21.57 -2.07
C GLU A 1126 -34.74 -21.67 -3.36
N GLU A 1127 -34.61 -20.68 -4.24
CA GLU A 1127 -35.26 -20.66 -5.54
C GLU A 1127 -34.30 -20.10 -6.61
N LYS A 1128 -34.24 -20.77 -7.77
CA LYS A 1128 -33.46 -20.35 -8.93
C LYS A 1128 -34.34 -19.60 -9.92
N LEU A 1129 -33.86 -18.48 -10.43
CA LEU A 1129 -34.58 -17.60 -11.34
C LEU A 1129 -34.01 -17.71 -12.76
N TYR A 1130 -34.92 -17.95 -13.72
CA TYR A 1130 -34.62 -18.05 -15.15
C TYR A 1130 -35.59 -17.15 -15.93
N ASN A 1131 -35.06 -16.25 -16.78
CA ASN A 1131 -35.79 -15.24 -17.59
C ASN A 1131 -36.63 -14.24 -16.76
N PHE A 1132 -36.10 -13.03 -16.60
CA PHE A 1132 -36.45 -12.13 -15.50
C PHE A 1132 -37.68 -11.26 -15.74
N TYR A 1133 -38.66 -11.39 -14.84
CA TYR A 1133 -39.57 -10.29 -14.47
C TYR A 1133 -38.97 -9.60 -13.24
N SER A 1134 -39.01 -8.27 -13.16
CA SER A 1134 -38.38 -7.50 -12.06
C SER A 1134 -38.96 -7.74 -10.66
N ARG A 1135 -40.06 -8.50 -10.52
CA ARG A 1135 -40.72 -8.84 -9.25
C ARG A 1135 -40.94 -10.35 -9.12
N HIS A 1136 -40.47 -10.92 -8.00
CA HIS A 1136 -40.63 -12.32 -7.63
C HIS A 1136 -41.41 -12.48 -6.32
N SER A 1137 -42.23 -13.53 -6.20
CA SER A 1137 -43.02 -13.81 -5.01
C SER A 1137 -42.63 -15.15 -4.38
N ILE A 1138 -42.24 -15.11 -3.10
CA ILE A 1138 -41.81 -16.28 -2.34
C ILE A 1138 -42.90 -16.65 -1.32
N GLY A 1139 -43.37 -17.90 -1.38
CA GLY A 1139 -44.33 -18.43 -0.42
C GLY A 1139 -43.68 -18.84 0.90
N LEU A 1140 -44.17 -18.32 2.03
CA LEU A 1140 -43.57 -18.50 3.36
C LEU A 1140 -44.26 -19.55 4.23
N ASN A 1141 -45.25 -20.27 3.69
CA ASN A 1141 -46.10 -21.19 4.47
C ASN A 1141 -45.31 -22.25 5.27
N ASN A 1142 -44.15 -22.67 4.74
CA ASN A 1142 -43.28 -23.71 5.30
C ASN A 1142 -42.11 -23.17 6.15
N ILE A 1143 -42.01 -21.85 6.34
CA ILE A 1143 -40.97 -21.22 7.17
C ILE A 1143 -41.61 -20.74 8.47
N GLU A 1144 -41.00 -20.98 9.63
CA GLU A 1144 -41.54 -20.56 10.93
C GLU A 1144 -41.48 -19.02 11.13
N ALA A 1145 -42.24 -18.51 12.11
CA ALA A 1145 -42.16 -17.09 12.46
C ALA A 1145 -40.79 -16.78 13.10
N GLY A 1146 -40.12 -15.72 12.66
CA GLY A 1146 -38.76 -15.42 13.10
C GLY A 1146 -38.06 -14.37 12.24
N THR A 1147 -36.81 -14.06 12.62
CA THR A 1147 -35.91 -13.20 11.83
C THR A 1147 -35.05 -14.08 10.91
N TYR A 1148 -34.96 -13.70 9.64
CA TYR A 1148 -34.16 -14.35 8.62
C TYR A 1148 -33.38 -13.32 7.80
N PHE A 1149 -32.47 -13.79 6.95
CA PHE A 1149 -31.76 -13.00 5.96
C PHE A 1149 -32.10 -13.53 4.56
N LEU A 1150 -32.58 -12.65 3.70
CA LEU A 1150 -32.70 -12.89 2.27
C LEU A 1150 -31.35 -12.63 1.62
N ARG A 1151 -30.78 -13.62 0.92
CA ARG A 1151 -29.52 -13.54 0.18
C ARG A 1151 -29.78 -13.75 -1.31
N ILE A 1152 -29.23 -12.88 -2.14
CA ILE A 1152 -29.32 -12.98 -3.61
C ILE A 1152 -27.94 -13.32 -4.17
N LEU A 1153 -27.91 -14.33 -5.03
CA LEU A 1153 -26.72 -14.97 -5.58
C LEU A 1153 -26.77 -14.95 -7.10
N PRO A 1154 -26.40 -13.84 -7.77
CA PRO A 1154 -26.13 -13.86 -9.20
C PRO A 1154 -24.91 -14.76 -9.45
N GLN A 1155 -25.04 -15.76 -10.33
CA GLN A 1155 -23.94 -16.69 -10.68
C GLN A 1155 -23.24 -17.37 -9.49
N GLY A 1156 -23.96 -17.58 -8.37
CA GLY A 1156 -23.43 -18.25 -7.18
C GLY A 1156 -22.62 -17.37 -6.21
N LYS A 1157 -22.41 -16.07 -6.50
CA LYS A 1157 -21.73 -15.13 -5.58
C LYS A 1157 -22.74 -14.23 -4.84
N PRO A 1158 -22.68 -14.10 -3.51
CA PRO A 1158 -23.64 -13.28 -2.77
C PRO A 1158 -23.39 -11.79 -3.05
N GLN A 1159 -24.37 -11.10 -3.63
CA GLN A 1159 -24.25 -9.66 -3.91
C GLN A 1159 -25.19 -8.80 -3.05
N CYS A 1160 -26.25 -9.38 -2.48
CA CYS A 1160 -27.14 -8.64 -1.60
C CYS A 1160 -27.62 -9.52 -0.44
N VAL A 1161 -27.66 -8.94 0.76
CA VAL A 1161 -28.26 -9.55 1.95
C VAL A 1161 -29.21 -8.54 2.61
N LYS A 1162 -30.47 -8.91 2.78
CA LYS A 1162 -31.51 -8.09 3.45
C LYS A 1162 -32.10 -8.85 4.62
N LYS A 1163 -32.23 -8.21 5.78
CA LYS A 1163 -32.96 -8.77 6.92
C LYS A 1163 -34.46 -8.83 6.60
N ILE A 1164 -35.09 -9.99 6.80
CA ILE A 1164 -36.54 -10.16 6.70
C ILE A 1164 -37.11 -10.72 8.01
N THR A 1165 -38.34 -10.34 8.32
CA THR A 1165 -39.06 -10.83 9.51
C THR A 1165 -40.32 -11.53 9.04
N ILE A 1166 -40.51 -12.80 9.44
CA ILE A 1166 -41.72 -13.57 9.12
C ILE A 1166 -42.61 -13.62 10.36
N ILE A 1167 -43.87 -13.24 10.22
CA ILE A 1167 -44.90 -13.22 11.26
C ILE A 1167 -46.03 -14.17 10.84
N LYS A 1168 -46.45 -15.14 11.66
CA LYS A 1168 -47.59 -16.02 11.33
C LYS A 1168 -48.86 -15.56 12.00
#